data_AF-A0A1F9C446-F1
#
_entry.id   AF-A0A1F9C446-F1
#
_cell.length_a   1.000
_cell.length_b   1.000
_cell.length_c   1.000
_cell.angle_alpha   90.00
_cell.angle_beta   90.00
_cell.angle_gamma   90.00
#
_symmetry.space_group_name_H-M   'P 1'
#
loop_
_entity.id
_entity.type
_entity.pdbx_description
1 polymer ?
#
loop_
_entity_poly.entity_id
_entity_poly.type
_entity_poly.pdbx_seq_one_letter_code
_entity_poly.pdbx_strand_id
1 'polypeptide(L)'
;MDAQAEGGSGAPARVSAAVRALSLPADSDYNTDRSIVYVQERSVEAFNTVNEILCMIAQTRYDAMLNQGAYKAQVDTNQCKGRDDASAGGQQSANQSSGSNMPKYELWTVESSRADNISPQILKAWIHEAADEHEPAKIIYAKAVITEAVSGTNPYGLFAINFKAFPVVGGVEQSTSMFRGVLKADMDSSSGKVVLKFFDVGGFGDETFTEKVAVDRSSDSSGGGKIYTAQVSPGGTQSKAFSIAFNNNYFLRVGNQSICLDRKNFDSSAWRYGVYDSNGTRVALESGFPVRFGTVHGYIGYWGPWFPDNVTLANGDTVYKQTFGPGGGTETAYQVLVSGGKLKKHTRKLLTLGNIVNIPLDLGEFDPVSGTDNQFRVLWNGSQFLKTAKMNKSTWTWEDMTPVAIDPTSLRYPELNFWSQALGGSVQAKLENCTPVGTPPNSTFSCTIDNATPVISYTEVTVSPGDTIPATLACMENCPDYSLLGAIPFPFDNNVSNFQQAAPSSASYVQYTFDSGSMVLLDNSSRALTTASTLYNWGLMSGPLFDPTSANLNLLACGWDNTGNTTCGWQARSNLPVYYTWETGPNTWNRFVALRSGSTFLSFDPPLQMEYTHQDPGGKYNNAKFYLEYAGFGDLHGIPGMCVNMDTGAATDCAQGGPGSPIRWVPEFTIPDGSTMTSGGATYYVKSLEKEQRMRAVSASYCSALDITPYAALTLPDLSEFTDPTTGSGSIGSEPPVSGAPAVIGGVLQ
;
A
#
# COMPACT_ATOMS: atom_id res chain seq x y z
N MET A 1 0.92 11.34 21.17
CA MET A 1 2.19 11.02 21.83
C MET A 1 2.93 10.14 20.85
N ASP A 2 4.04 10.62 20.31
CA ASP A 2 4.88 9.86 19.39
C ASP A 2 6.27 9.90 20.01
N ALA A 3 6.82 8.73 20.34
CA ALA A 3 8.09 8.64 21.05
C ALA A 3 9.27 9.10 20.16
N GLN A 4 9.04 9.23 18.85
CA GLN A 4 10.01 9.64 17.84
C GLN A 4 9.75 11.03 17.24
N ALA A 5 8.61 11.66 17.50
CA ALA A 5 8.30 12.97 16.94
C ALA A 5 8.94 14.11 17.74
N GLU A 6 9.90 14.80 17.12
CA GLU A 6 10.16 16.22 17.38
C GLU A 6 9.97 17.02 16.10
N GLY A 7 9.06 18.00 16.17
CA GLY A 7 9.00 19.12 15.24
C GLY A 7 9.90 20.26 15.71
N GLY A 8 10.59 20.92 14.77
CA GLY A 8 11.38 22.12 15.05
C GLY A 8 12.29 22.47 13.88
N SER A 9 11.79 23.36 13.02
CA SER A 9 12.45 23.96 11.86
C SER A 9 13.95 24.22 12.00
N GLY A 10 14.76 23.63 11.13
CA GLY A 10 16.14 24.06 10.90
C GLY A 10 17.13 22.94 10.57
N ALA A 11 16.96 22.23 9.45
CA ALA A 11 18.03 21.43 8.87
C ALA A 11 18.24 21.87 7.41
N PRO A 12 19.49 22.09 6.95
CA PRO A 12 19.74 22.42 5.56
C PRO A 12 19.55 21.16 4.73
N ALA A 13 18.44 21.08 4.01
CA ALA A 13 18.31 20.14 2.90
C ALA A 13 19.46 20.39 1.92
N ARG A 14 20.14 19.33 1.47
CA ARG A 14 20.95 19.40 0.26
C ARG A 14 20.01 19.80 -0.88
N VAL A 15 20.11 21.07 -1.29
CA VAL A 15 19.47 21.72 -2.44
C VAL A 15 18.30 20.92 -3.04
N SER A 16 17.20 20.80 -2.29
CA SER A 16 15.90 20.60 -2.93
C SER A 16 15.60 21.91 -3.66
N ALA A 17 15.20 21.83 -4.94
CA ALA A 17 14.70 22.99 -5.67
C ALA A 17 13.79 23.84 -4.77
N ALA A 18 14.00 25.16 -4.76
CA ALA A 18 13.29 26.08 -3.88
C ALA A 18 11.77 25.82 -3.94
N VAL A 19 11.18 25.42 -2.80
CA VAL A 19 9.74 25.18 -2.66
C VAL A 19 9.03 26.47 -3.06
N ARG A 20 8.21 26.41 -4.11
CA ARG A 20 7.34 27.52 -4.48
C ARG A 20 6.29 27.62 -3.37
N ALA A 21 6.29 28.70 -2.61
CA ALA A 21 5.17 28.99 -1.72
C ALA A 21 3.91 29.10 -2.58
N LEU A 22 2.98 28.16 -2.42
CA LEU A 22 1.72 28.17 -3.16
C LEU A 22 0.88 29.36 -2.65
N SER A 23 0.27 30.09 -3.57
CA SER A 23 -0.62 31.21 -3.25
C SER A 23 -2.02 30.71 -2.90
N LEU A 24 -2.13 29.92 -1.84
CA LEU A 24 -3.38 29.33 -1.34
C LEU A 24 -3.90 30.13 -0.13
N PRO A 25 -5.23 30.09 0.14
CA PRO A 25 -5.79 30.63 1.38
C PRO A 25 -5.06 30.10 2.61
N ALA A 26 -4.80 30.96 3.60
CA ALA A 26 -4.04 30.57 4.80
C ALA A 26 -4.74 29.48 5.64
N ASP A 27 -6.06 29.42 5.54
CA ASP A 27 -6.95 28.45 6.17
C ASP A 27 -7.28 27.23 5.30
N SER A 28 -6.71 27.14 4.09
CA SER A 28 -6.87 25.95 3.24
C SER A 28 -6.33 24.69 3.93
N ASP A 29 -6.91 23.54 3.59
CA ASP A 29 -6.48 22.24 4.14
C ASP A 29 -4.98 22.01 3.90
N TYR A 30 -4.46 22.38 2.72
CA TYR A 30 -3.03 22.27 2.41
C TYR A 30 -2.14 22.97 3.44
N ASN A 31 -2.53 24.19 3.86
CA ASN A 31 -1.77 24.99 4.81
C ASN A 31 -1.96 24.56 6.26
N THR A 32 -3.14 24.03 6.60
CA THR A 32 -3.48 23.61 7.97
C THR A 32 -3.03 22.17 8.28
N ASP A 33 -2.94 21.31 7.27
CA ASP A 33 -2.49 19.93 7.41
C ASP A 33 -1.02 19.85 7.82
N ARG A 34 -0.73 18.98 8.79
CA ARG A 34 0.62 18.85 9.35
C ARG A 34 1.29 17.60 8.80
N SER A 35 2.56 17.74 8.44
CA SER A 35 3.42 16.59 8.18
C SER A 35 3.95 16.05 9.51
N ILE A 36 3.78 14.75 9.72
CA ILE A 36 4.44 14.00 10.79
C ILE A 36 5.82 13.61 10.26
N VAL A 37 6.83 13.77 11.10
CA VAL A 37 8.21 13.39 10.80
C VAL A 37 8.70 12.52 11.94
N TYR A 38 9.13 11.30 11.63
CA TYR A 38 9.68 10.36 12.60
C TYR A 38 11.08 9.93 12.18
N VAL A 39 11.87 9.46 13.14
CA VAL A 39 13.24 8.98 12.91
C VAL A 39 13.26 7.47 12.97
N GLN A 40 13.59 6.83 11.84
CA GLN A 40 13.87 5.39 11.87
C GLN A 40 15.34 5.14 12.22
N GLU A 41 15.54 4.32 13.24
CA GLU A 41 16.85 3.75 13.57
C GLU A 41 16.66 2.31 14.11
N ARG A 42 17.55 1.38 13.77
CA ARG A 42 17.36 -0.05 14.07
C ARG A 42 17.33 -0.40 15.56
N SER A 43 17.95 0.37 16.45
CA SER A 43 17.79 0.14 17.90
C SER A 43 16.44 0.61 18.44
N VAL A 44 15.73 1.44 17.69
CA VAL A 44 14.41 1.94 18.09
C VAL A 44 13.26 1.18 17.42
N GLU A 45 13.52 0.08 16.71
CA GLU A 45 12.47 -0.83 16.18
C GLU A 45 11.53 -1.34 17.28
N ALA A 46 12.04 -1.58 18.49
CA ALA A 46 11.20 -1.97 19.64
C ALA A 46 10.18 -0.89 20.06
N PHE A 47 10.33 0.34 19.55
CA PHE A 47 9.32 1.39 19.70
C PHE A 47 8.23 1.34 18.63
N ASN A 48 8.34 0.50 17.59
CA ASN A 48 7.27 0.36 16.60
C ASN A 48 5.99 -0.12 17.27
N THR A 49 6.07 -1.18 18.09
CA THR A 49 4.94 -1.66 18.91
C THR A 49 4.39 -0.56 19.83
N VAL A 50 5.28 0.22 20.44
CA VAL A 50 4.91 1.36 21.30
C VAL A 50 4.14 2.42 20.52
N ASN A 51 4.65 2.82 19.36
CA ASN A 51 4.04 3.82 18.48
C ASN A 51 2.70 3.32 17.91
N GLU A 52 2.61 2.04 17.54
CA GLU A 52 1.37 1.38 17.12
C GLU A 52 0.30 1.46 18.22
N ILE A 53 0.62 1.06 19.45
CA ILE A 53 -0.30 1.14 20.60
C ILE A 53 -0.77 2.58 20.83
N LEU A 54 0.15 3.54 20.83
CA LEU A 54 -0.16 4.95 21.06
C LEU A 54 -1.01 5.55 19.92
N CYS A 55 -0.73 5.16 18.67
CA CYS A 55 -1.50 5.55 17.50
C CYS A 55 -2.94 5.01 17.57
N MET A 56 -3.10 3.72 17.85
CA MET A 56 -4.43 3.08 17.95
C MET A 56 -5.25 3.67 19.09
N ILE A 57 -4.64 3.90 20.26
CA ILE A 57 -5.30 4.58 21.39
C ILE A 57 -5.72 6.00 21.01
N ALA A 58 -4.89 6.76 20.29
CA ALA A 58 -5.26 8.10 19.83
C ALA A 58 -6.46 8.09 18.88
N GLN A 59 -6.55 7.09 17.99
CA GLN A 59 -7.70 6.93 17.09
C GLN A 59 -9.02 6.69 17.83
N THR A 60 -9.01 6.23 19.09
CA THR A 60 -10.23 6.07 19.89
C THR A 60 -10.83 7.39 20.37
N ARG A 61 -10.11 8.51 20.23
CA ARG A 61 -10.52 9.85 20.72
C ARG A 61 -10.98 9.84 22.19
N TYR A 62 -10.26 9.07 23.02
CA TYR A 62 -10.52 8.93 24.46
C TYR A 62 -10.53 10.26 25.22
N ASP A 63 -9.87 11.29 24.67
CA ASP A 63 -9.84 12.67 25.15
C ASP A 63 -11.20 13.37 24.94
N ALA A 64 -11.75 13.27 23.73
CA ALA A 64 -13.04 13.86 23.39
C ALA A 64 -14.23 13.09 23.99
N MET A 65 -14.03 11.79 24.23
CA MET A 65 -15.04 10.90 24.81
C MET A 65 -14.93 10.76 26.34
N LEU A 66 -14.16 11.65 26.99
CA LEU A 66 -14.01 11.64 28.44
C LEU A 66 -15.37 11.81 29.14
N ASN A 67 -15.68 10.88 30.05
CA ASN A 67 -16.91 10.85 30.84
C ASN A 67 -18.21 10.76 30.01
N GLN A 68 -18.14 10.27 28.76
CA GLN A 68 -19.31 10.06 27.89
C GLN A 68 -19.92 8.65 28.00
N GLY A 69 -19.40 7.81 28.90
CA GLY A 69 -19.76 6.39 29.01
C GLY A 69 -18.99 5.50 28.03
N ALA A 70 -19.33 4.21 27.99
CA ALA A 70 -18.71 3.26 27.07
C ALA A 70 -19.21 3.46 25.63
N TYR A 71 -18.31 3.37 24.67
CA TYR A 71 -18.59 3.59 23.25
C TYR A 71 -17.81 2.63 22.36
N LYS A 72 -18.21 2.53 21.09
CA LYS A 72 -17.50 1.77 20.06
C LYS A 72 -16.58 2.68 19.25
N ALA A 73 -15.37 2.24 18.96
CA ALA A 73 -14.43 2.91 18.07
C ALA A 73 -13.97 1.95 16.96
N GLN A 74 -13.98 2.40 15.71
CA GLN A 74 -13.35 1.68 14.60
C GLN A 74 -11.94 2.23 14.40
N VAL A 75 -10.93 1.43 14.76
CA VAL A 75 -9.52 1.78 14.67
C VAL A 75 -8.96 1.22 13.37
N ASP A 76 -8.41 2.07 12.52
CA ASP A 76 -7.74 1.67 11.28
C ASP A 76 -6.32 1.21 11.59
N THR A 77 -6.10 -0.10 11.63
CA THR A 77 -4.80 -0.70 11.94
C THR A 77 -3.75 -0.40 10.86
N ASN A 78 -4.17 -0.23 9.61
CA ASN A 78 -3.25 0.10 8.51
C ASN A 78 -2.69 1.52 8.61
N GLN A 79 -3.34 2.41 9.37
CA GLN A 79 -2.81 3.75 9.68
C GLN A 79 -1.74 3.73 10.76
N CYS A 80 -1.68 2.67 11.59
CA CYS A 80 -0.75 2.61 12.72
C CYS A 80 0.45 1.71 12.50
N LYS A 81 0.38 0.74 11.58
CA LYS A 81 1.47 -0.23 11.31
C LYS A 81 2.67 0.37 10.57
N GLY A 82 3.87 -0.10 10.91
CA GLY A 82 5.11 0.17 10.17
C GLY A 82 5.07 -0.41 8.73
N ARG A 83 5.66 0.31 7.76
CA ARG A 83 5.62 -0.01 6.32
C ARG A 83 6.98 -0.52 5.76
N ASP A 84 7.85 -1.05 6.60
CA ASP A 84 9.29 -1.20 6.35
C ASP A 84 9.79 -2.61 5.92
N ASP A 85 8.89 -3.52 5.55
CA ASP A 85 9.26 -4.88 5.15
C ASP A 85 10.11 -4.89 3.86
N ALA A 86 11.30 -5.50 3.93
CA ALA A 86 12.20 -5.67 2.78
C ALA A 86 11.58 -6.51 1.64
N SER A 87 10.67 -7.44 1.96
CA SER A 87 9.94 -8.25 0.97
C SER A 87 8.97 -7.40 0.13
N ALA A 88 8.59 -6.20 0.60
CA ALA A 88 7.80 -5.25 -0.18
C ALA A 88 8.54 -4.78 -1.44
N GLY A 89 9.88 -4.84 -1.45
CA GLY A 89 10.70 -4.48 -2.61
C GLY A 89 10.51 -5.38 -3.82
N GLY A 90 10.22 -6.67 -3.62
CA GLY A 90 9.83 -7.56 -4.70
C GLY A 90 8.33 -7.53 -5.02
N GLN A 91 7.49 -7.21 -4.02
CA GLN A 91 6.04 -7.00 -4.18
C GLN A 91 5.68 -5.80 -5.06
N GLN A 92 6.63 -4.89 -5.34
CA GLN A 92 6.44 -3.88 -6.39
C GLN A 92 6.09 -4.50 -7.75
N SER A 93 6.42 -5.78 -7.99
CA SER A 93 6.10 -6.53 -9.22
C SER A 93 4.86 -7.42 -9.12
N ALA A 94 4.34 -7.63 -7.90
CA ALA A 94 3.19 -8.45 -7.61
C ALA A 94 2.05 -7.55 -7.13
N ASN A 95 1.47 -6.81 -8.09
CA ASN A 95 0.13 -6.25 -7.99
C ASN A 95 -0.23 -5.72 -6.60
N GLN A 96 0.40 -4.61 -6.17
CA GLN A 96 -0.22 -3.75 -5.16
C GLN A 96 -1.45 -3.10 -5.79
N SER A 97 -2.49 -3.91 -6.03
CA SER A 97 -3.82 -3.39 -6.14
C SER A 97 -4.10 -2.74 -4.79
N SER A 98 -4.34 -1.43 -4.78
CA SER A 98 -5.34 -0.70 -3.98
C SER A 98 -6.12 -1.42 -2.85
N GLY A 99 -6.43 -2.72 -2.97
CA GLY A 99 -6.85 -3.58 -1.85
C GLY A 99 -5.83 -3.72 -0.71
N SER A 100 -4.53 -3.48 -0.94
CA SER A 100 -3.49 -3.56 0.10
C SER A 100 -3.51 -2.39 1.10
N ASN A 101 -4.15 -1.26 0.75
CA ASN A 101 -4.35 -0.10 1.63
C ASN A 101 -5.82 0.19 1.95
N MET A 102 -6.72 -0.75 1.66
CA MET A 102 -8.07 -0.70 2.19
C MET A 102 -7.99 -0.58 3.72
N PRO A 103 -8.69 0.37 4.36
CA PRO A 103 -8.70 0.48 5.81
C PRO A 103 -8.99 -0.88 6.46
N LYS A 104 -8.10 -1.31 7.35
CA LYS A 104 -8.33 -2.54 8.13
C LYS A 104 -8.84 -2.11 9.49
N TYR A 105 -10.15 -1.96 9.58
CA TYR A 105 -10.80 -1.54 10.81
C TYR A 105 -10.92 -2.69 11.81
N GLU A 106 -10.50 -2.42 13.04
CA GLU A 106 -10.82 -3.21 14.22
C GLU A 106 -11.84 -2.48 15.08
N LEU A 107 -12.83 -3.21 15.58
CA LEU A 107 -13.86 -2.65 16.44
C LEU A 107 -13.46 -2.80 17.90
N TRP A 108 -13.30 -1.66 18.58
CA TRP A 108 -12.94 -1.59 19.98
C TRP A 108 -14.14 -1.12 20.80
N THR A 109 -14.35 -1.72 21.96
CA THR A 109 -15.22 -1.15 23.01
C THR A 109 -14.33 -0.38 23.98
N VAL A 110 -14.65 0.89 24.21
CA VAL A 110 -13.78 1.83 24.93
C VAL A 110 -14.57 2.59 26.01
N GLU A 111 -13.97 2.80 27.17
CA GLU A 111 -14.51 3.66 28.24
C GLU A 111 -13.40 4.58 28.77
N SER A 112 -13.64 5.90 28.71
CA SER A 112 -12.72 6.93 29.21
C SER A 112 -13.38 7.69 30.35
N SER A 113 -12.77 7.69 31.54
CA SER A 113 -13.37 8.28 32.74
C SER A 113 -12.34 9.01 33.61
N ARG A 114 -12.81 10.04 34.31
CA ARG A 114 -12.01 10.81 35.27
C ARG A 114 -12.92 11.36 36.37
N ALA A 115 -12.57 11.09 37.63
CA ALA A 115 -13.39 11.49 38.77
C ALA A 115 -13.44 13.02 38.98
N ASP A 116 -12.30 13.69 38.83
CA ASP A 116 -12.14 15.14 38.93
C ASP A 116 -10.85 15.60 38.22
N ASN A 117 -10.55 16.90 38.26
CA ASN A 117 -9.41 17.48 37.54
C ASN A 117 -8.03 17.16 38.14
N ILE A 118 -7.96 16.47 39.29
CA ILE A 118 -6.70 16.06 39.94
C ILE A 118 -6.51 14.55 39.96
N SER A 119 -7.59 13.78 39.78
CA SER A 119 -7.57 12.33 39.70
C SER A 119 -6.97 11.86 38.38
N PRO A 120 -6.40 10.64 38.34
CA PRO A 120 -5.97 10.04 37.08
C PRO A 120 -7.15 9.86 36.12
N GLN A 121 -6.89 10.05 34.82
CA GLN A 121 -7.82 9.61 33.78
C GLN A 121 -7.60 8.12 33.52
N ILE A 122 -8.69 7.36 33.50
CA ILE A 122 -8.70 5.91 33.30
C ILE A 122 -9.35 5.60 31.96
N LEU A 123 -8.60 4.94 31.10
CA LEU A 123 -9.06 4.40 29.83
C LEU A 123 -9.07 2.88 29.90
N LYS A 124 -10.20 2.27 29.53
CA LYS A 124 -10.36 0.82 29.40
C LYS A 124 -10.72 0.49 27.96
N ALA A 125 -10.15 -0.57 27.42
CA ALA A 125 -10.49 -1.07 26.10
C ALA A 125 -10.61 -2.60 26.10
N TRP A 126 -11.65 -3.08 25.41
CA TRP A 126 -11.86 -4.47 25.03
C TRP A 126 -11.76 -4.55 23.52
N ILE A 127 -10.78 -5.30 23.04
CA ILE A 127 -10.37 -5.30 21.64
C ILE A 127 -10.54 -6.72 21.11
N HIS A 128 -11.35 -6.88 20.07
CA HIS A 128 -11.58 -8.17 19.42
C HIS A 128 -10.85 -8.18 18.09
N GLU A 129 -9.90 -9.09 17.95
CA GLU A 129 -9.20 -9.34 16.70
C GLU A 129 -9.68 -10.65 16.09
N ALA A 130 -10.00 -10.62 14.79
CA ALA A 130 -10.38 -11.79 14.03
C ALA A 130 -9.20 -12.76 13.88
N ALA A 131 -9.50 -14.02 13.57
CA ALA A 131 -8.47 -14.99 13.24
C ALA A 131 -7.70 -14.59 11.97
N ASP A 132 -6.43 -14.95 11.93
CA ASP A 132 -5.57 -14.85 10.74
C ASP A 132 -5.10 -16.25 10.34
N GLU A 133 -4.47 -16.40 9.17
CA GLU A 133 -4.03 -17.70 8.63
C GLU A 133 -3.12 -18.49 9.58
N HIS A 134 -2.43 -17.79 10.49
CA HIS A 134 -1.43 -18.36 11.40
C HIS A 134 -1.77 -18.15 12.89
N GLU A 135 -2.81 -17.38 13.22
CA GLU A 135 -3.22 -17.08 14.60
C GLU A 135 -4.73 -17.21 14.80
N PRO A 136 -5.22 -17.75 15.94
CA PRO A 136 -6.64 -17.75 16.25
C PRO A 136 -7.12 -16.31 16.49
N ALA A 137 -8.44 -16.13 16.44
CA ALA A 137 -9.06 -14.90 16.94
C ALA A 137 -8.61 -14.65 18.39
N LYS A 138 -8.54 -13.39 18.81
CA LYS A 138 -8.10 -13.05 20.17
C LYS A 138 -8.86 -11.86 20.75
N ILE A 139 -8.92 -11.82 22.07
CA ILE A 139 -9.43 -10.69 22.83
C ILE A 139 -8.28 -10.07 23.62
N ILE A 140 -8.13 -8.75 23.52
CA ILE A 140 -7.11 -7.98 24.24
C ILE A 140 -7.81 -7.05 25.22
N TYR A 141 -7.38 -7.13 26.48
CA TYR A 141 -7.81 -6.23 27.55
C TYR A 141 -6.72 -5.21 27.77
N ALA A 142 -7.03 -3.93 27.60
CA ALA A 142 -6.08 -2.83 27.84
C ALA A 142 -6.61 -1.83 28.87
N LYS A 143 -5.75 -1.43 29.81
CA LYS A 143 -6.02 -0.39 30.80
C LYS A 143 -4.91 0.65 30.76
N ALA A 144 -5.26 1.89 30.43
CA ALA A 144 -4.39 3.03 30.58
C ALA A 144 -4.80 3.88 31.78
N VAL A 145 -3.81 4.28 32.59
CA VAL A 145 -3.93 5.19 33.72
C VAL A 145 -3.03 6.38 33.43
N ILE A 146 -3.61 7.56 33.26
CA ILE A 146 -2.91 8.80 32.90
C ILE A 146 -2.95 9.73 34.11
N THR A 147 -1.79 10.03 34.69
CA THR A 147 -1.66 10.81 35.92
C THR A 147 -1.16 12.22 35.68
N GLU A 148 -0.40 12.45 34.59
CA GLU A 148 0.12 13.76 34.23
C GLU A 148 0.14 13.93 32.70
N ALA A 149 -0.28 15.10 32.23
CA ALA A 149 -0.22 15.45 30.81
C ALA A 149 1.21 15.85 30.40
N VAL A 150 1.47 15.83 29.09
CA VAL A 150 2.74 16.32 28.53
C VAL A 150 2.99 17.79 28.90
N SER A 151 4.23 18.14 29.22
CA SER A 151 4.66 19.50 29.53
C SER A 151 6.08 19.76 29.02
N GLY A 152 6.54 21.01 29.05
CA GLY A 152 7.91 21.35 28.63
C GLY A 152 9.00 20.70 29.49
N THR A 153 8.70 20.34 30.74
CA THR A 153 9.61 19.63 31.65
C THR A 153 9.40 18.12 31.66
N ASN A 154 8.21 17.65 31.26
CA ASN A 154 7.88 16.24 31.15
C ASN A 154 7.28 15.95 29.76
N PRO A 155 8.13 15.70 28.74
CA PRO A 155 7.67 15.56 27.37
C PRO A 155 6.81 14.31 27.14
N TYR A 156 6.87 13.31 28.02
CA TYR A 156 6.08 12.08 27.93
C TYR A 156 4.74 12.17 28.69
N GLY A 157 4.61 13.09 29.64
CA GLY A 157 3.59 12.96 30.69
C GLY A 157 3.87 11.75 31.59
N LEU A 158 2.94 11.41 32.48
CA LEU A 158 3.03 10.23 33.32
C LEU A 158 1.80 9.35 33.07
N PHE A 159 2.06 8.10 32.67
CA PHE A 159 1.01 7.15 32.36
C PHE A 159 1.50 5.70 32.46
N ALA A 160 0.58 4.77 32.59
CA ALA A 160 0.83 3.33 32.47
C ALA A 160 -0.30 2.65 31.69
N ILE A 161 0.05 1.90 30.65
CA ILE A 161 -0.83 1.09 29.82
C ILE A 161 -0.47 -0.36 30.05
N ASN A 162 -1.37 -1.14 30.62
CA ASN A 162 -1.20 -2.58 30.79
C ASN A 162 -2.15 -3.31 29.85
N PHE A 163 -1.66 -4.32 29.15
CA PHE A 163 -2.44 -5.09 28.21
C PHE A 163 -2.19 -6.59 28.34
N LYS A 164 -3.20 -7.39 28.03
CA LYS A 164 -3.14 -8.85 28.07
C LYS A 164 -4.11 -9.45 27.06
N ALA A 165 -3.64 -10.43 26.30
CA ALA A 165 -4.39 -11.06 25.23
C ALA A 165 -4.69 -12.54 25.53
N PHE A 166 -5.86 -13.01 25.11
CA PHE A 166 -6.27 -14.41 25.19
C PHE A 166 -6.76 -14.89 23.82
N PRO A 167 -6.45 -16.13 23.41
CA PRO A 167 -6.99 -16.69 22.18
C PRO A 167 -8.47 -17.03 22.37
N VAL A 168 -9.22 -16.95 21.28
CA VAL A 168 -10.64 -17.29 21.17
C VAL A 168 -10.75 -18.46 20.19
N VAL A 169 -11.10 -19.63 20.72
CA VAL A 169 -11.23 -20.88 19.94
C VAL A 169 -12.67 -21.33 19.99
N GLY A 170 -13.30 -21.49 18.82
CA GLY A 170 -14.71 -21.86 18.73
C GLY A 170 -15.66 -20.82 19.35
N GLY A 171 -15.27 -19.54 19.33
CA GLY A 171 -16.02 -18.44 19.96
C GLY A 171 -15.89 -18.37 21.49
N VAL A 172 -14.99 -19.15 22.09
CA VAL A 172 -14.75 -19.17 23.53
C VAL A 172 -13.34 -18.70 23.84
N GLU A 173 -13.24 -17.68 24.70
CA GLU A 173 -11.97 -17.22 25.26
C GLU A 173 -11.28 -18.32 26.07
N GLN A 174 -10.01 -18.55 25.81
CA GLN A 174 -9.20 -19.54 26.49
C GLN A 174 -8.51 -18.95 27.72
N SER A 175 -8.15 -19.79 28.69
CA SER A 175 -7.52 -19.35 29.94
C SER A 175 -6.02 -19.01 29.83
N THR A 176 -5.35 -19.48 28.76
CA THR A 176 -3.92 -19.26 28.55
C THR A 176 -3.72 -17.97 27.78
N SER A 177 -2.93 -17.03 28.32
CA SER A 177 -2.68 -15.76 27.61
C SER A 177 -1.71 -15.95 26.45
N MET A 178 -1.95 -15.27 25.33
CA MET A 178 -1.04 -15.23 24.19
C MET A 178 0.13 -14.29 24.46
N PHE A 179 -0.17 -13.07 24.92
CA PHE A 179 0.84 -12.09 25.28
C PHE A 179 0.33 -11.15 26.37
N ARG A 180 1.26 -10.44 27.01
CA ARG A 180 0.99 -9.43 28.02
C ARG A 180 2.16 -8.47 28.15
N GLY A 181 1.83 -7.21 28.40
CA GLY A 181 2.84 -6.18 28.50
C GLY A 181 2.40 -4.93 29.23
N VAL A 182 3.37 -4.04 29.42
CA VAL A 182 3.21 -2.73 30.02
C VAL A 182 4.01 -1.69 29.24
N LEU A 183 3.37 -0.58 28.90
CA LEU A 183 4.02 0.65 28.43
C LEU A 183 3.80 1.72 29.51
N LYS A 184 4.86 2.31 30.05
CA LYS A 184 4.71 3.36 31.06
C LYS A 184 5.77 4.46 30.97
N ALA A 185 5.38 5.67 31.32
CA ALA A 185 6.28 6.77 31.61
C ALA A 185 6.15 7.11 33.10
N ASP A 186 7.23 6.92 33.84
CA ASP A 186 7.24 7.07 35.30
C ASP A 186 8.52 7.75 35.77
N MET A 187 8.50 8.35 36.96
CA MET A 187 9.69 8.94 37.56
C MET A 187 10.58 7.83 38.11
N ASP A 188 11.75 7.67 37.50
CA ASP A 188 12.73 6.69 37.95
C ASP A 188 13.37 7.14 39.27
N SER A 189 13.21 6.33 40.31
CA SER A 189 13.66 6.65 41.66
C SER A 189 15.17 6.75 41.81
N SER A 190 15.95 6.18 40.88
CA SER A 190 17.42 6.22 40.91
C SER A 190 18.03 7.42 40.20
N SER A 191 17.43 7.87 39.10
CA SER A 191 17.90 8.99 38.29
C SER A 191 17.16 10.30 38.56
N GLY A 192 15.97 10.25 39.18
CA GLY A 192 15.10 11.40 39.41
C GLY A 192 14.49 11.97 38.13
N LYS A 193 14.50 11.21 37.04
CA LYS A 193 14.01 11.62 35.71
C LYS A 193 12.85 10.76 35.26
N VAL A 194 12.06 11.28 34.32
CA VAL A 194 11.00 10.50 33.67
C VAL A 194 11.62 9.51 32.69
N VAL A 195 11.36 8.23 32.88
CA VAL A 195 11.86 7.15 32.03
C VAL A 195 10.68 6.47 31.34
N LEU A 196 10.76 6.38 30.01
CA LEU A 196 9.82 5.60 29.22
C LEU A 196 10.27 4.13 29.25
N LYS A 197 9.37 3.24 29.68
CA LYS A 197 9.60 1.82 29.80
C LYS A 197 8.55 1.05 29.00
N PHE A 198 8.99 0.04 28.28
CA PHE A 198 8.11 -0.89 27.59
C PHE A 198 8.57 -2.33 27.83
N PHE A 199 7.63 -3.19 28.17
CA PHE A 199 7.83 -4.62 28.34
C PHE A 199 6.68 -5.34 27.65
N ASP A 200 7.00 -6.31 26.80
CA ASP A 200 6.02 -7.23 26.24
C ASP A 200 6.60 -8.64 26.20
N VAL A 201 5.77 -9.63 26.48
CA VAL A 201 6.14 -11.03 26.44
C VAL A 201 4.95 -11.86 26.00
N GLY A 202 5.19 -12.78 25.08
CA GLY A 202 4.14 -13.63 24.56
C GLY A 202 4.67 -14.75 23.69
N GLY A 203 3.72 -15.45 23.07
CA GLY A 203 3.98 -16.52 22.14
C GLY A 203 2.70 -17.25 21.74
N PHE A 204 2.76 -17.88 20.59
CA PHE A 204 1.71 -18.78 20.10
C PHE A 204 2.35 -19.97 19.39
N GLY A 205 1.85 -21.19 19.67
CA GLY A 205 2.48 -22.42 19.19
C GLY A 205 3.91 -22.59 19.71
N ASP A 206 4.85 -22.83 18.79
CA ASP A 206 6.28 -23.00 19.09
C ASP A 206 7.06 -21.67 19.04
N GLU A 207 6.37 -20.54 18.84
CA GLU A 207 6.98 -19.21 18.77
C GLU A 207 6.78 -18.42 20.06
N THR A 208 7.83 -17.74 20.52
CA THR A 208 7.76 -16.81 21.65
C THR A 208 8.53 -15.54 21.35
N PHE A 209 8.15 -14.43 21.97
CA PHE A 209 8.83 -13.17 21.86
C PHE A 209 8.94 -12.45 23.22
N THR A 210 9.91 -11.56 23.32
CA THR A 210 10.12 -10.67 24.46
C THR A 210 10.69 -9.35 23.98
N GLU A 211 10.07 -8.24 24.36
CA GLU A 211 10.53 -6.89 24.07
C GLU A 211 10.72 -6.11 25.37
N LYS A 212 11.83 -5.40 25.50
CA LYS A 212 12.17 -4.60 26.67
C LYS A 212 12.85 -3.31 26.26
N VAL A 213 12.37 -2.21 26.79
CA VAL A 213 12.90 -0.87 26.52
C VAL A 213 12.92 -0.06 27.80
N ALA A 214 13.99 0.69 28.02
CA ALA A 214 14.08 1.74 29.03
C ALA A 214 14.86 2.93 28.45
N VAL A 215 14.21 4.09 28.33
CA VAL A 215 14.84 5.32 27.82
C VAL A 215 14.64 6.49 28.77
N ASP A 216 15.75 7.09 29.16
CA ASP A 216 15.84 8.37 29.85
C ASP A 216 15.98 9.48 28.79
N ARG A 217 15.14 10.50 28.89
CA ARG A 217 15.23 11.72 28.09
C ARG A 217 15.25 12.94 29.00
N SER A 218 16.31 13.72 28.88
CA SER A 218 16.46 15.02 29.54
C SER A 218 15.66 16.11 28.80
N SER A 219 15.33 17.19 29.49
CA SER A 219 14.57 18.32 28.91
C SER A 219 15.32 19.09 27.82
N ASP A 220 16.64 18.89 27.69
CA ASP A 220 17.49 19.48 26.65
C ASP A 220 17.61 18.59 25.40
N SER A 221 16.75 17.57 25.28
CA SER A 221 16.71 16.58 24.20
C SER A 221 17.94 15.68 24.11
N SER A 222 18.80 15.66 25.14
CA SER A 222 19.80 14.62 25.35
C SER A 222 19.23 13.45 26.15
N GLY A 223 19.83 12.27 26.03
CA GLY A 223 19.33 11.09 26.72
C GLY A 223 20.04 9.82 26.30
N GLY A 224 19.48 8.70 26.71
CA GLY A 224 20.00 7.38 26.42
C GLY A 224 19.15 6.28 27.03
N GLY A 225 19.53 5.04 26.78
CA GLY A 225 18.67 3.93 27.14
C GLY A 225 19.20 2.57 26.76
N LYS A 226 18.40 1.56 27.08
CA LYS A 226 18.65 0.16 26.77
C LYS A 226 17.45 -0.45 26.09
N ILE A 227 17.75 -1.33 25.14
CA ILE A 227 16.78 -2.08 24.37
C ILE A 227 17.21 -3.54 24.36
N TYR A 228 16.25 -4.45 24.53
CA TYR A 228 16.42 -5.88 24.34
C TYR A 228 15.19 -6.44 23.66
N THR A 229 15.39 -7.18 22.56
CA THR A 229 14.34 -7.98 21.95
C THR A 229 14.84 -9.41 21.75
N ALA A 230 13.95 -10.38 21.88
CA ALA A 230 14.22 -11.77 21.58
C ALA A 230 12.99 -12.43 20.97
N GLN A 231 13.20 -13.24 19.94
CA GLN A 231 12.20 -14.12 19.36
C GLN A 231 12.78 -15.53 19.29
N VAL A 232 12.00 -16.51 19.73
CA VAL A 232 12.31 -17.93 19.61
C VAL A 232 11.29 -18.53 18.66
N SER A 233 11.77 -19.24 17.65
CA SER A 233 10.95 -19.98 16.68
C SER A 233 11.57 -21.36 16.45
N PRO A 234 10.89 -22.29 15.76
CA PRO A 234 11.48 -23.56 15.34
C PRO A 234 12.79 -23.40 14.54
N GLY A 235 12.97 -22.26 13.86
CA GLY A 235 14.19 -21.92 13.11
C GLY A 235 15.36 -21.42 13.97
N GLY A 236 15.17 -21.24 15.28
CA GLY A 236 16.19 -20.79 16.22
C GLY A 236 15.79 -19.55 17.02
N THR A 237 16.73 -19.07 17.83
CA THR A 237 16.57 -17.85 18.65
C THR A 237 17.26 -16.67 17.99
N GLN A 238 16.53 -15.57 17.82
CA GLN A 238 17.06 -14.29 17.40
C GLN A 238 16.94 -13.30 18.55
N SER A 239 18.03 -12.63 18.92
CA SER A 239 17.99 -11.60 19.96
C SER A 239 18.82 -10.39 19.59
N LYS A 240 18.33 -9.19 19.91
CA LYS A 240 19.02 -7.92 19.73
C LYS A 240 19.14 -7.22 21.08
N ALA A 241 20.31 -6.66 21.37
CA ALA A 241 20.54 -5.84 22.55
C ALA A 241 21.28 -4.57 22.15
N PHE A 242 20.76 -3.42 22.56
CA PHE A 242 21.36 -2.13 22.26
C PHE A 242 21.44 -1.25 23.51
N SER A 243 22.51 -0.48 23.60
CA SER A 243 22.61 0.70 24.45
C SER A 243 22.69 1.94 23.56
N ILE A 244 21.95 2.98 23.91
CA ILE A 244 21.91 4.22 23.14
C ILE A 244 22.29 5.42 24.01
N ALA A 245 22.93 6.41 23.39
CA ALA A 245 23.16 7.73 23.97
C ALA A 245 23.02 8.78 22.87
N PHE A 246 22.42 9.92 23.18
CA PHE A 246 22.18 10.96 22.18
C PHE A 246 22.17 12.37 22.77
N ASN A 247 22.44 13.33 21.90
CA ASN A 247 22.32 14.77 22.18
C ASN A 247 21.76 15.49 20.94
N ASN A 248 21.83 16.82 20.89
CA ASN A 248 21.30 17.59 19.75
C ASN A 248 22.05 17.39 18.42
N ASN A 249 23.26 16.81 18.44
CA ASN A 249 24.11 16.69 17.25
C ASN A 249 24.28 15.24 16.79
N TYR A 250 24.39 14.29 17.72
CA TYR A 250 24.76 12.92 17.41
C TYR A 250 23.94 11.90 18.20
N PHE A 251 23.82 10.70 17.63
CA PHE A 251 23.22 9.52 18.23
C PHE A 251 24.24 8.39 18.17
N LEU A 252 24.57 7.81 19.33
CA LEU A 252 25.46 6.66 19.47
C LEU A 252 24.61 5.43 19.79
N ARG A 253 24.71 4.41 18.94
CA ARG A 253 24.15 3.08 19.20
C ARG A 253 25.29 2.09 19.42
N VAL A 254 25.23 1.35 20.51
CA VAL A 254 26.18 0.28 20.86
C VAL A 254 25.44 -1.04 20.92
N GLY A 255 25.81 -1.97 20.04
CA GLY A 255 25.35 -3.37 20.04
C GLY A 255 26.51 -4.29 19.66
N ASN A 256 26.31 -5.18 18.69
CA ASN A 256 27.42 -5.96 18.10
C ASN A 256 28.49 -5.06 17.45
N GLN A 257 28.06 -3.90 16.95
CA GLN A 257 28.93 -2.83 16.45
C GLN A 257 28.47 -1.50 17.07
N SER A 258 29.42 -0.58 17.27
CA SER A 258 29.13 0.79 17.68
C SER A 258 28.99 1.67 16.45
N ILE A 259 27.85 2.35 16.31
CA ILE A 259 27.55 3.24 15.19
C ILE A 259 27.27 4.64 15.71
N CYS A 260 27.96 5.62 15.12
CA CYS A 260 27.75 7.03 15.36
C CYS A 260 26.94 7.61 14.19
N LEU A 261 25.83 8.26 14.52
CA LEU A 261 24.87 8.79 13.56
C LEU A 261 24.73 10.31 13.75
N ASP A 262 24.64 11.04 12.64
CA ASP A 262 24.46 12.49 12.61
C ASP A 262 22.97 12.86 12.70
N ARG A 263 22.60 13.64 13.73
CA ARG A 263 21.22 14.11 13.97
C ARG A 263 20.88 15.42 13.26
N LYS A 264 21.74 15.89 12.37
CA LYS A 264 21.52 17.10 11.54
C LYS A 264 21.42 16.78 10.06
N ASN A 265 21.97 15.65 9.64
CA ASN A 265 22.00 15.23 8.24
C ASN A 265 21.22 13.92 8.07
N PHE A 266 20.04 14.04 7.46
CA PHE A 266 19.13 12.92 7.27
C PHE A 266 18.94 12.61 5.79
N ASP A 267 18.80 11.33 5.48
CA ASP A 267 18.08 10.88 4.30
C ASP A 267 16.58 10.81 4.63
N SER A 268 15.71 11.18 3.69
CA SER A 268 14.27 11.28 3.93
C SER A 268 13.47 10.52 2.88
N SER A 269 12.47 9.78 3.36
CA SER A 269 11.49 9.08 2.53
C SER A 269 10.10 9.39 3.05
N ALA A 270 9.18 9.79 2.17
CA ALA A 270 7.79 10.01 2.54
C ALA A 270 6.94 8.78 2.22
N TRP A 271 6.07 8.42 3.17
CA TRP A 271 5.25 7.21 3.14
C TRP A 271 3.78 7.49 2.85
N ARG A 272 3.35 8.74 3.08
CA ARG A 272 1.98 9.20 2.88
C ARG A 272 1.97 10.58 2.27
N TYR A 273 1.06 10.80 1.33
CA TYR A 273 0.88 12.09 0.68
C TYR A 273 -0.59 12.50 0.65
N GLY A 274 -0.84 13.76 0.99
CA GLY A 274 -2.12 14.42 0.77
C GLY A 274 -2.12 15.04 -0.62
N VAL A 275 -3.24 14.92 -1.33
CA VAL A 275 -3.48 15.57 -2.61
C VAL A 275 -4.58 16.62 -2.42
N TYR A 276 -4.35 17.80 -2.98
CA TYR A 276 -5.19 18.97 -2.83
C TYR A 276 -5.54 19.56 -4.20
N ASP A 277 -6.74 20.12 -4.33
CA ASP A 277 -7.16 20.82 -5.53
C ASP A 277 -6.43 22.16 -5.70
N SER A 278 -6.77 22.91 -6.76
CA SER A 278 -6.18 24.22 -7.04
C SER A 278 -6.46 25.29 -5.96
N ASN A 279 -7.43 25.07 -5.08
CA ASN A 279 -7.78 25.95 -3.96
C ASN A 279 -7.11 25.53 -2.65
N GLY A 280 -6.39 24.41 -2.63
CA GLY A 280 -5.77 23.85 -1.43
C GLY A 280 -6.72 23.01 -0.58
N THR A 281 -7.87 22.63 -1.11
CA THR A 281 -8.85 21.73 -0.45
C THR A 281 -8.44 20.29 -0.68
N ARG A 282 -8.59 19.41 0.32
CA ARG A 282 -8.32 17.97 0.16
C ARG A 282 -9.15 17.39 -0.99
N VAL A 283 -8.52 16.58 -1.85
CA VAL A 283 -9.25 15.81 -2.86
C VAL A 283 -9.84 14.58 -2.17
N ALA A 284 -11.15 14.60 -1.92
CA ALA A 284 -11.87 13.43 -1.45
C ALA A 284 -12.13 12.45 -2.61
N LEU A 285 -12.08 11.16 -2.32
CA LEU A 285 -12.58 10.10 -3.18
C LEU A 285 -13.65 9.35 -2.40
N GLU A 286 -14.84 9.17 -2.98
CA GLU A 286 -15.88 8.32 -2.42
C GLU A 286 -15.52 6.85 -2.71
N SER A 287 -14.48 6.35 -2.04
CA SER A 287 -13.87 5.05 -2.33
C SER A 287 -14.62 3.87 -1.71
N GLY A 288 -15.61 4.12 -0.84
CA GLY A 288 -16.42 3.09 -0.20
C GLY A 288 -17.09 3.52 1.11
N PHE A 289 -17.72 2.56 1.79
CA PHE A 289 -18.25 2.74 3.14
C PHE A 289 -18.43 1.40 3.89
N PRO A 290 -18.51 1.43 5.23
CA PRO A 290 -18.81 0.24 6.03
C PRO A 290 -20.21 -0.33 5.77
N VAL A 291 -20.29 -1.65 5.70
CA VAL A 291 -21.52 -2.42 5.47
C VAL A 291 -21.68 -3.55 6.48
N ARG A 292 -22.91 -3.95 6.76
CA ARG A 292 -23.24 -5.15 7.54
C ARG A 292 -24.00 -6.15 6.69
N PHE A 293 -23.63 -7.42 6.81
CA PHE A 293 -24.36 -8.58 6.28
C PHE A 293 -24.60 -9.58 7.41
N GLY A 294 -25.87 -9.81 7.78
CA GLY A 294 -26.19 -10.60 8.97
C GLY A 294 -25.57 -9.99 10.23
N THR A 295 -24.75 -10.74 10.97
CA THR A 295 -24.01 -10.24 12.14
C THR A 295 -22.59 -9.79 11.81
N VAL A 296 -22.15 -9.91 10.55
CA VAL A 296 -20.77 -9.64 10.13
C VAL A 296 -20.67 -8.23 9.57
N HIS A 297 -19.65 -7.50 10.01
CA HIS A 297 -19.31 -6.17 9.52
C HIS A 297 -18.20 -6.27 8.47
N GLY A 298 -18.29 -5.43 7.45
CA GLY A 298 -17.34 -5.37 6.35
C GLY A 298 -17.26 -3.97 5.76
N TYR A 299 -16.58 -3.87 4.63
CA TYR A 299 -16.44 -2.63 3.87
C TYR A 299 -16.74 -2.94 2.41
N ILE A 300 -17.34 -2.00 1.69
CA ILE A 300 -17.48 -2.10 0.25
C ILE A 300 -16.97 -0.82 -0.40
N GLY A 301 -16.19 -0.99 -1.45
CA GLY A 301 -15.65 0.12 -2.22
C GLY A 301 -15.54 -0.20 -3.70
N TYR A 302 -14.78 0.62 -4.41
CA TYR A 302 -14.55 0.48 -5.86
C TYR A 302 -14.01 -0.91 -6.26
N TRP A 303 -13.21 -1.55 -5.41
CA TRP A 303 -12.63 -2.89 -5.66
C TRP A 303 -13.55 -4.05 -5.30
N GLY A 304 -14.74 -3.77 -4.76
CA GLY A 304 -15.70 -4.75 -4.28
C GLY A 304 -15.80 -4.82 -2.75
N PRO A 305 -16.54 -5.80 -2.22
CA PRO A 305 -16.73 -6.01 -0.79
C PRO A 305 -15.55 -6.73 -0.14
N TRP A 306 -15.31 -6.42 1.13
CA TRP A 306 -14.46 -7.16 2.04
C TRP A 306 -15.21 -7.49 3.33
N PHE A 307 -15.03 -8.71 3.83
CA PHE A 307 -15.57 -9.20 5.10
C PHE A 307 -14.54 -10.11 5.80
N PRO A 308 -14.47 -10.11 7.14
CA PRO A 308 -13.43 -10.79 7.92
C PRO A 308 -13.51 -12.34 7.95
N ASP A 309 -14.59 -12.98 7.49
CA ASP A 309 -14.79 -14.44 7.64
C ASP A 309 -15.02 -15.20 6.32
N ASN A 310 -14.37 -14.81 5.22
CA ASN A 310 -14.62 -15.37 3.87
C ASN A 310 -16.11 -15.37 3.47
N VAL A 311 -16.86 -14.39 3.96
CA VAL A 311 -18.27 -14.21 3.61
C VAL A 311 -18.38 -13.94 2.11
N THR A 312 -19.07 -14.83 1.40
CA THR A 312 -19.36 -14.66 -0.03
C THR A 312 -20.76 -14.09 -0.18
N LEU A 313 -20.88 -12.91 -0.78
CA LEU A 313 -22.17 -12.36 -1.15
C LEU A 313 -22.74 -13.08 -2.37
N ALA A 314 -24.02 -13.42 -2.32
CA ALA A 314 -24.80 -13.91 -3.44
C ALA A 314 -25.54 -12.77 -4.15
N ASN A 315 -25.84 -12.97 -5.43
CA ASN A 315 -26.67 -12.05 -6.18
C ASN A 315 -28.09 -11.99 -5.57
N GLY A 316 -28.56 -10.78 -5.26
CA GLY A 316 -29.86 -10.56 -4.60
C GLY A 316 -29.80 -10.44 -3.08
N ASP A 317 -28.63 -10.67 -2.45
CA ASP A 317 -28.45 -10.44 -1.02
C ASP A 317 -28.72 -8.98 -0.64
N THR A 318 -29.02 -8.75 0.64
CA THR A 318 -29.20 -7.42 1.18
C THR A 318 -28.09 -7.11 2.18
N VAL A 319 -27.35 -6.04 1.91
CA VAL A 319 -26.37 -5.46 2.85
C VAL A 319 -26.88 -4.14 3.37
N TYR A 320 -26.44 -3.76 4.57
CA TYR A 320 -26.87 -2.54 5.23
C TYR A 320 -25.69 -1.59 5.30
N LYS A 321 -25.74 -0.47 4.56
CA LYS A 321 -24.81 0.64 4.79
C LYS A 321 -25.03 1.14 6.20
N GLN A 322 -23.94 1.20 6.95
CA GLN A 322 -23.99 1.72 8.31
C GLN A 322 -23.56 3.18 8.27
N THR A 323 -24.49 4.06 8.61
CA THR A 323 -24.14 5.44 8.96
C THR A 323 -24.08 5.53 10.46
N PHE A 324 -22.98 6.06 10.97
CA PHE A 324 -22.70 6.12 12.39
C PHE A 324 -22.90 7.55 12.88
N GLY A 325 -23.40 7.74 14.10
CA GLY A 325 -23.65 9.06 14.66
C GLY A 325 -24.28 9.02 16.05
N PRO A 326 -24.32 10.16 16.77
CA PRO A 326 -24.81 10.23 18.14
C PRO A 326 -26.32 9.89 18.17
N GLY A 327 -26.68 8.77 18.80
CA GLY A 327 -28.08 8.31 18.90
C GLY A 327 -28.43 7.03 18.13
N GLY A 328 -27.46 6.33 17.54
CA GLY A 328 -27.65 4.94 17.10
C GLY A 328 -27.52 4.69 15.59
N GLY A 329 -27.13 5.68 14.79
CA GLY A 329 -26.90 5.51 13.35
C GLY A 329 -28.17 5.17 12.54
N THR A 330 -28.07 5.21 11.22
CA THR A 330 -29.13 4.68 10.34
C THR A 330 -28.56 3.57 9.46
N GLU A 331 -29.33 2.50 9.33
CA GLU A 331 -29.02 1.41 8.40
C GLU A 331 -29.82 1.59 7.11
N THR A 332 -29.12 1.77 6.00
CA THR A 332 -29.74 1.85 4.67
C THR A 332 -29.51 0.54 3.94
N ALA A 333 -30.60 -0.16 3.61
CA ALA A 333 -30.53 -1.42 2.88
C ALA A 333 -30.18 -1.20 1.40
N TYR A 334 -29.26 -2.00 0.89
CA TYR A 334 -28.89 -2.09 -0.52
C TYR A 334 -28.94 -3.54 -0.98
N GLN A 335 -29.44 -3.76 -2.20
CA GLN A 335 -29.36 -5.06 -2.84
C GLN A 335 -27.99 -5.24 -3.51
N VAL A 336 -27.45 -6.44 -3.38
CA VAL A 336 -26.19 -6.85 -4.00
C VAL A 336 -26.48 -7.37 -5.41
N LEU A 337 -25.74 -6.86 -6.39
CA LEU A 337 -25.57 -7.47 -7.71
C LEU A 337 -24.21 -8.16 -7.74
N VAL A 338 -24.17 -9.45 -8.11
CA VAL A 338 -22.92 -10.17 -8.40
C VAL A 338 -22.94 -10.62 -9.86
N SER A 339 -21.96 -10.16 -10.64
CA SER A 339 -21.73 -10.63 -12.01
C SER A 339 -20.50 -11.54 -12.04
N GLY A 340 -20.56 -12.60 -12.86
CA GLY A 340 -19.50 -13.60 -13.00
C GLY A 340 -18.25 -13.10 -13.72
N GLY A 341 -18.18 -11.82 -14.07
CA GLY A 341 -17.02 -11.17 -14.66
C GLY A 341 -17.11 -9.65 -14.52
N LYS A 342 -16.07 -8.96 -15.00
CA LYS A 342 -16.00 -7.49 -15.02
C LYS A 342 -15.42 -6.99 -16.34
N LEU A 343 -15.97 -5.89 -16.83
CA LEU A 343 -15.45 -5.18 -17.98
C LEU A 343 -14.50 -4.07 -17.49
N LYS A 344 -13.32 -4.00 -18.08
CA LYS A 344 -12.29 -3.01 -17.76
C LYS A 344 -12.08 -2.10 -18.95
N LYS A 345 -12.18 -0.80 -18.75
CA LYS A 345 -11.88 0.23 -19.73
C LYS A 345 -10.42 0.61 -19.63
N HIS A 346 -9.73 0.58 -20.77
CA HIS A 346 -8.36 1.01 -20.95
C HIS A 346 -8.35 2.33 -21.69
N THR A 347 -7.78 3.38 -21.10
CA THR A 347 -7.58 4.68 -21.75
C THR A 347 -6.10 4.87 -22.02
N ARG A 348 -5.74 4.98 -23.30
CA ARG A 348 -4.35 5.06 -23.73
C ARG A 348 -3.69 6.36 -23.28
N LYS A 349 -2.45 6.23 -22.82
CA LYS A 349 -1.51 7.32 -22.56
C LYS A 349 -0.31 7.18 -23.50
N LEU A 350 0.16 8.32 -23.98
CA LEU A 350 1.30 8.40 -24.88
C LEU A 350 2.45 9.10 -24.16
N LEU A 351 3.56 8.39 -24.08
CA LEU A 351 4.85 8.82 -23.56
C LEU A 351 5.93 8.58 -24.63
N THR A 352 7.16 8.97 -24.34
CA THR A 352 8.34 8.50 -25.07
C THR A 352 9.34 7.86 -24.12
N LEU A 353 10.34 7.14 -24.65
CA LEU A 353 11.42 6.61 -23.80
C LEU A 353 12.17 7.71 -23.05
N GLY A 354 12.32 8.90 -23.64
CA GLY A 354 12.86 10.07 -22.97
C GLY A 354 12.04 10.54 -21.76
N ASN A 355 10.74 10.21 -21.69
CA ASN A 355 9.91 10.50 -20.52
C ASN A 355 10.07 9.47 -19.39
N ILE A 356 10.62 8.29 -19.65
CA ILE A 356 10.67 7.20 -18.67
C ILE A 356 12.09 6.74 -18.34
N VAL A 357 13.07 7.64 -18.51
CA VAL A 357 14.48 7.36 -18.19
C VAL A 357 14.61 6.89 -16.74
N ASN A 358 15.30 5.76 -16.56
CA ASN A 358 15.55 5.08 -15.29
C ASN A 358 14.31 4.59 -14.52
N ILE A 359 13.10 4.66 -15.09
CA ILE A 359 11.92 4.07 -14.47
C ILE A 359 12.03 2.54 -14.53
N PRO A 360 11.87 1.83 -13.39
CA PRO A 360 11.87 0.36 -13.37
C PRO A 360 10.74 -0.23 -14.21
N LEU A 361 11.10 -1.10 -15.16
CA LEU A 361 10.22 -1.86 -16.03
C LEU A 361 10.42 -3.35 -15.79
N ASP A 362 9.34 -4.11 -15.64
CA ASP A 362 9.40 -5.55 -15.41
C ASP A 362 9.17 -6.29 -16.73
N LEU A 363 10.11 -7.16 -17.09
CA LEU A 363 10.08 -7.96 -18.31
C LEU A 363 10.00 -9.44 -17.95
N GLY A 364 8.96 -10.13 -18.42
CA GLY A 364 8.89 -11.59 -18.42
C GLY A 364 9.62 -12.18 -19.64
N GLU A 365 10.45 -13.18 -19.42
CA GLU A 365 11.18 -13.87 -20.49
C GLU A 365 11.23 -15.38 -20.22
N PHE A 366 10.59 -16.14 -21.11
CA PHE A 366 10.68 -17.60 -21.09
C PHE A 366 11.98 -18.05 -21.75
N ASP A 367 12.79 -18.80 -21.01
CA ASP A 367 13.96 -19.49 -21.57
C ASP A 367 13.53 -20.88 -22.06
N PRO A 368 13.47 -21.11 -23.39
CA PRO A 368 13.03 -22.38 -23.95
C PRO A 368 14.04 -23.50 -23.75
N VAL A 369 15.31 -23.20 -23.45
CA VAL A 369 16.36 -24.21 -23.22
C VAL A 369 16.20 -24.83 -21.84
N SER A 370 16.00 -24.00 -20.82
CA SER A 370 15.77 -24.47 -19.44
C SER A 370 14.29 -24.72 -19.12
N GLY A 371 13.36 -24.30 -19.97
CA GLY A 371 11.91 -24.37 -19.73
C GLY A 371 11.46 -23.47 -18.57
N THR A 372 12.23 -22.41 -18.27
CA THR A 372 12.02 -21.57 -17.08
C THR A 372 11.55 -20.18 -17.47
N ASP A 373 10.46 -19.72 -16.85
CA ASP A 373 10.08 -18.30 -16.88
C ASP A 373 10.99 -17.47 -15.98
N ASN A 374 11.64 -16.46 -16.54
CA ASN A 374 12.42 -15.48 -15.80
C ASN A 374 11.68 -14.14 -15.77
N GLN A 375 11.95 -13.35 -14.75
CA GLN A 375 11.49 -11.98 -14.66
C GLN A 375 12.69 -11.08 -14.39
N PHE A 376 12.85 -10.04 -15.20
CA PHE A 376 13.96 -9.10 -15.14
C PHE A 376 13.46 -7.70 -14.86
N ARG A 377 14.27 -6.94 -14.11
CA ARG A 377 14.14 -5.49 -14.04
C ARG A 377 14.93 -4.86 -15.18
N VAL A 378 14.27 -4.00 -15.93
CA VAL A 378 14.80 -3.30 -17.10
C VAL A 378 14.70 -1.80 -16.87
N LEU A 379 15.72 -1.05 -17.30
CA LEU A 379 15.73 0.40 -17.27
C LEU A 379 16.10 0.94 -18.66
N TRP A 380 15.45 2.01 -19.10
CA TRP A 380 15.94 2.82 -20.20
C TRP A 380 16.91 3.88 -19.67
N ASN A 381 18.19 3.84 -20.04
CA ASN A 381 19.20 4.77 -19.51
C ASN A 381 19.35 6.08 -20.31
N GLY A 382 18.45 6.34 -21.26
CA GLY A 382 18.56 7.45 -22.23
C GLY A 382 19.17 7.05 -23.59
N SER A 383 19.68 5.82 -23.71
CA SER A 383 20.31 5.30 -24.95
C SER A 383 20.00 3.85 -25.27
N GLN A 384 19.83 2.99 -24.26
CA GLN A 384 19.56 1.57 -24.43
C GLN A 384 18.76 1.01 -23.25
N PHE A 385 18.07 -0.11 -23.47
CA PHE A 385 17.46 -0.89 -22.40
C PHE A 385 18.50 -1.78 -21.74
N LEU A 386 18.56 -1.75 -20.41
CA LEU A 386 19.48 -2.54 -19.59
C LEU A 386 18.68 -3.41 -18.62
N LYS A 387 18.88 -4.72 -18.66
CA LYS A 387 18.49 -5.65 -17.59
C LYS A 387 19.43 -5.44 -16.41
N THR A 388 18.92 -5.04 -15.25
CA THR A 388 19.74 -4.67 -14.07
C THR A 388 19.49 -5.54 -12.85
N ALA A 389 18.37 -6.26 -12.80
CA ALA A 389 18.08 -7.21 -11.73
C ALA A 389 17.28 -8.40 -12.26
N LYS A 390 17.31 -9.51 -11.53
CA LYS A 390 16.51 -10.72 -11.77
C LYS A 390 15.66 -11.02 -10.53
N MET A 391 14.41 -11.44 -10.73
CA MET A 391 13.56 -11.88 -9.63
C MET A 391 14.04 -13.22 -9.07
N ASN A 392 14.39 -13.29 -7.79
CA ASN A 392 14.56 -14.54 -7.08
C ASN A 392 13.18 -15.09 -6.70
N LYS A 393 12.76 -16.19 -7.33
CA LYS A 393 11.45 -16.82 -7.09
C LYS A 393 11.33 -17.59 -5.76
N SER A 394 12.42 -17.74 -5.01
CA SER A 394 12.43 -18.39 -3.69
C SER A 394 12.13 -17.38 -2.59
N THR A 395 12.69 -16.17 -2.70
CA THR A 395 12.52 -15.09 -1.72
C THR A 395 11.54 -14.02 -2.19
N TRP A 396 11.14 -14.05 -3.47
CA TRP A 396 10.38 -13.01 -4.15
C TRP A 396 11.01 -11.62 -3.98
N THR A 397 12.33 -11.53 -4.15
CA THR A 397 13.10 -10.28 -4.10
C THR A 397 13.88 -10.07 -5.39
N TRP A 398 14.10 -8.80 -5.77
CA TRP A 398 15.00 -8.46 -6.86
C TRP A 398 16.46 -8.66 -6.42
N GLU A 399 17.20 -9.45 -7.19
CA GLU A 399 18.65 -9.61 -7.08
C GLU A 399 19.34 -8.76 -8.12
N ASP A 400 20.21 -7.86 -7.68
CA ASP A 400 20.98 -7.03 -8.60
C ASP A 400 21.91 -7.90 -9.46
N MET A 401 22.05 -7.53 -10.72
CA MET A 401 22.97 -8.18 -11.65
C MET A 401 23.81 -7.15 -12.38
N THR A 402 24.96 -7.59 -12.89
CA THR A 402 25.72 -6.79 -13.85
C THR A 402 24.80 -6.41 -15.03
N PRO A 403 24.65 -5.11 -15.35
CA PRO A 403 23.71 -4.69 -16.39
C PRO A 403 23.97 -5.37 -17.74
N VAL A 404 22.93 -5.93 -18.35
CA VAL A 404 22.98 -6.56 -19.67
C VAL A 404 22.07 -5.80 -20.63
N ALA A 405 22.62 -5.34 -21.75
CA ALA A 405 21.85 -4.65 -22.77
C ALA A 405 20.87 -5.59 -23.50
N ILE A 406 19.66 -5.10 -23.79
CA ILE A 406 18.76 -5.76 -24.73
C ILE A 406 19.21 -5.37 -26.14
N ASP A 407 19.54 -6.35 -26.97
CA ASP A 407 19.94 -6.13 -28.36
C ASP A 407 18.72 -5.78 -29.23
N PRO A 408 18.60 -4.54 -29.73
CA PRO A 408 17.47 -4.13 -30.55
C PRO A 408 17.55 -4.68 -31.98
N THR A 409 18.67 -5.28 -32.39
CA THR A 409 18.90 -5.76 -33.75
C THR A 409 18.38 -7.19 -34.00
N SER A 410 17.97 -7.89 -32.94
CA SER A 410 17.54 -9.28 -33.00
C SER A 410 16.33 -9.58 -32.10
N LEU A 411 15.35 -8.68 -32.10
CA LEU A 411 14.13 -8.84 -31.30
C LEU A 411 13.17 -9.85 -31.92
N ARG A 412 12.43 -10.58 -31.08
CA ARG A 412 11.41 -11.52 -31.55
C ARG A 412 10.17 -10.83 -32.11
N TYR A 413 9.85 -9.65 -31.57
CA TYR A 413 8.69 -8.84 -31.95
C TYR A 413 9.12 -7.37 -32.11
N PRO A 414 8.44 -6.58 -32.96
CA PRO A 414 8.73 -5.15 -33.16
C PRO A 414 8.16 -4.29 -32.01
N GLU A 415 8.17 -4.82 -30.80
CA GLU A 415 7.65 -4.20 -29.59
C GLU A 415 8.25 -4.89 -28.37
N LEU A 416 8.37 -4.14 -27.27
CA LEU A 416 8.72 -4.69 -25.97
C LEU A 416 7.58 -4.38 -25.00
N ASN A 417 7.07 -5.43 -24.37
CA ASN A 417 5.98 -5.35 -23.41
C ASN A 417 6.55 -5.51 -21.99
N PHE A 418 6.20 -4.57 -21.14
CA PHE A 418 6.66 -4.47 -19.76
C PHE A 418 5.47 -4.25 -18.83
N TRP A 419 5.72 -4.38 -17.53
CA TRP A 419 4.84 -3.90 -16.49
C TRP A 419 5.59 -2.89 -15.60
N SER A 420 4.94 -1.84 -15.13
CA SER A 420 5.52 -0.87 -14.21
C SER A 420 4.44 -0.18 -13.36
N GLN A 421 4.47 -0.38 -12.05
CA GLN A 421 3.60 0.35 -11.11
C GLN A 421 3.78 1.87 -11.25
N ALA A 422 5.01 2.34 -11.48
CA ALA A 422 5.34 3.75 -11.64
C ALA A 422 4.71 4.41 -12.86
N LEU A 423 4.22 3.60 -13.82
CA LEU A 423 3.54 4.03 -15.03
C LEU A 423 2.08 3.56 -15.09
N GLY A 424 1.56 3.03 -13.98
CA GLY A 424 0.17 2.60 -13.83
C GLY A 424 -0.16 1.22 -14.41
N GLY A 425 0.84 0.34 -14.59
CA GLY A 425 0.63 -1.05 -15.00
C GLY A 425 1.32 -1.40 -16.31
N SER A 426 0.59 -1.94 -17.29
CA SER A 426 1.17 -2.39 -18.56
C SER A 426 1.78 -1.25 -19.37
N VAL A 427 2.98 -1.49 -19.87
CA VAL A 427 3.77 -0.53 -20.67
C VAL A 427 4.26 -1.22 -21.93
N GLN A 428 4.09 -0.57 -23.08
CA GLN A 428 4.57 -1.05 -24.37
C GLN A 428 5.54 -0.03 -24.96
N ALA A 429 6.78 -0.43 -25.21
CA ALA A 429 7.67 0.34 -26.07
C ALA A 429 7.39 -0.06 -27.53
N LYS A 430 6.76 0.85 -28.28
CA LYS A 430 6.38 0.62 -29.66
C LYS A 430 7.56 0.94 -30.57
N LEU A 431 8.13 -0.09 -31.20
CA LEU A 431 9.31 0.06 -32.04
C LEU A 431 8.84 0.26 -33.49
N GLU A 432 8.64 1.52 -33.88
CA GLU A 432 8.03 1.85 -35.18
C GLU A 432 8.98 1.65 -36.37
N ASN A 433 10.29 1.63 -36.11
CA ASN A 433 11.33 1.53 -37.14
C ASN A 433 12.05 0.18 -37.08
N CYS A 434 11.32 -0.91 -37.33
CA CYS A 434 11.86 -2.27 -37.34
C CYS A 434 11.90 -2.86 -38.76
N THR A 435 13.00 -3.53 -39.09
CA THR A 435 13.15 -4.30 -40.32
C THR A 435 13.19 -5.80 -39.97
N PRO A 436 12.34 -6.65 -40.58
CA PRO A 436 12.44 -8.10 -40.42
C PRO A 436 13.80 -8.62 -40.91
N VAL A 437 14.44 -9.49 -40.15
CA VAL A 437 15.70 -10.15 -40.46
C VAL A 437 15.46 -11.65 -40.52
N GLY A 438 15.82 -12.29 -41.63
CA GLY A 438 15.62 -13.73 -41.85
C GLY A 438 14.26 -14.08 -42.46
N THR A 439 13.96 -15.38 -42.55
CA THR A 439 12.73 -15.90 -43.14
C THR A 439 11.78 -16.46 -42.06
N PRO A 440 10.47 -16.16 -42.10
CA PRO A 440 9.48 -16.77 -41.20
C PRO A 440 9.56 -18.31 -41.20
N PRO A 441 9.27 -19.00 -40.08
CA PRO A 441 8.79 -18.45 -38.80
C PRO A 441 9.92 -17.91 -37.88
N ASN A 442 11.19 -18.03 -38.29
CA ASN A 442 12.36 -17.70 -37.47
C ASN A 442 12.90 -16.27 -37.72
N SER A 443 12.09 -15.40 -38.32
CA SER A 443 12.48 -14.00 -38.55
C SER A 443 12.56 -13.25 -37.22
N THR A 444 13.63 -12.47 -37.03
CA THR A 444 13.75 -11.47 -35.95
C THR A 444 13.48 -10.08 -36.51
N PHE A 445 13.53 -9.06 -35.67
CA PHE A 445 13.35 -7.67 -36.02
C PHE A 445 14.58 -6.88 -35.57
N SER A 446 15.12 -6.10 -36.50
CA SER A 446 16.16 -5.11 -36.23
C SER A 446 15.54 -3.73 -36.16
N CYS A 447 15.57 -3.12 -34.98
CA CYS A 447 14.86 -1.91 -34.66
C CYS A 447 15.81 -0.77 -34.26
N THR A 448 15.48 0.46 -34.65
CA THR A 448 16.14 1.67 -34.14
C THR A 448 15.36 2.19 -32.94
N ILE A 449 16.06 2.44 -31.83
CA ILE A 449 15.48 2.89 -30.56
C ILE A 449 16.20 4.15 -30.08
N ASP A 450 15.43 5.15 -29.64
CA ASP A 450 15.93 6.42 -29.12
C ASP A 450 14.93 7.04 -28.12
N ASN A 451 15.25 8.23 -27.59
CA ASN A 451 14.36 8.93 -26.65
C ASN A 451 13.02 9.38 -27.25
N ALA A 452 12.87 9.42 -28.58
CA ALA A 452 11.63 9.75 -29.26
C ALA A 452 10.73 8.53 -29.49
N THR A 453 11.25 7.32 -29.29
CA THR A 453 10.51 6.07 -29.43
C THR A 453 9.24 6.09 -28.56
N PRO A 454 8.04 5.87 -29.15
CA PRO A 454 6.79 5.93 -28.42
C PRO A 454 6.69 4.85 -27.34
N VAL A 455 6.21 5.26 -26.18
CA VAL A 455 5.85 4.40 -25.07
C VAL A 455 4.36 4.56 -24.82
N ILE A 456 3.67 3.43 -24.73
CA ILE A 456 2.23 3.39 -24.50
C ILE A 456 2.01 2.80 -23.12
N SER A 457 1.21 3.47 -22.31
CA SER A 457 0.64 2.91 -21.08
C SER A 457 -0.87 3.13 -21.08
N TYR A 458 -1.58 2.52 -20.13
CA TYR A 458 -3.03 2.65 -20.03
C TYR A 458 -3.44 3.00 -18.62
N THR A 459 -4.46 3.86 -18.50
CA THR A 459 -5.28 3.90 -17.30
C THR A 459 -6.32 2.78 -17.41
N GLU A 460 -6.37 1.90 -16.43
CA GLU A 460 -7.39 0.86 -16.33
C GLU A 460 -8.45 1.28 -15.30
N VAL A 461 -9.72 1.27 -15.68
CA VAL A 461 -10.85 1.44 -14.75
C VAL A 461 -11.89 0.34 -14.97
N THR A 462 -12.45 -0.19 -13.89
CA THR A 462 -13.57 -1.13 -13.97
C THR A 462 -14.82 -0.35 -14.35
N VAL A 463 -15.51 -0.83 -15.37
CA VAL A 463 -16.78 -0.26 -15.82
C VAL A 463 -17.80 -0.38 -14.71
N SER A 464 -18.37 0.75 -14.32
CA SER A 464 -19.37 0.86 -13.27
C SER A 464 -20.76 1.12 -13.86
N PRO A 465 -21.85 0.79 -13.14
CA PRO A 465 -23.20 1.07 -13.62
C PRO A 465 -23.39 2.57 -13.90
N GLY A 466 -23.92 2.89 -15.09
CA GLY A 466 -24.09 4.27 -15.57
C GLY A 466 -22.98 4.74 -16.50
N ASP A 467 -21.86 4.03 -16.59
CA ASP A 467 -20.84 4.29 -17.61
C ASP A 467 -21.42 4.10 -19.01
N THR A 468 -21.02 5.00 -19.92
CA THR A 468 -21.36 4.88 -21.34
C THR A 468 -20.41 3.91 -22.02
N ILE A 469 -20.94 2.76 -22.42
CA ILE A 469 -20.24 1.71 -23.15
C ILE A 469 -20.75 1.67 -24.59
N PRO A 470 -19.89 1.41 -25.59
CA PRO A 470 -20.34 1.18 -26.95
C PRO A 470 -21.44 0.12 -27.01
N ALA A 471 -22.47 0.35 -27.81
CA ALA A 471 -23.57 -0.61 -27.98
C ALA A 471 -23.08 -1.95 -28.54
N THR A 472 -22.00 -1.91 -29.30
CA THR A 472 -21.33 -3.06 -29.90
C THR A 472 -19.84 -3.02 -29.59
N LEU A 473 -19.28 -4.18 -29.22
CA LEU A 473 -17.85 -4.36 -29.00
C LEU A 473 -17.30 -5.41 -29.97
N ALA A 474 -16.33 -5.03 -30.78
CA ALA A 474 -15.60 -5.90 -31.69
C ALA A 474 -14.33 -6.45 -31.03
N CYS A 475 -13.95 -7.66 -31.40
CA CYS A 475 -12.73 -8.34 -30.96
C CYS A 475 -12.07 -9.07 -32.13
N MET A 476 -10.73 -9.03 -32.18
CA MET A 476 -9.95 -9.66 -33.27
C MET A 476 -8.82 -10.58 -32.80
N GLU A 477 -8.59 -10.67 -31.48
CA GLU A 477 -7.56 -11.52 -30.88
C GLU A 477 -8.03 -11.97 -29.49
N ASN A 478 -7.75 -13.21 -29.11
CA ASN A 478 -8.12 -13.77 -27.80
C ASN A 478 -9.59 -13.48 -27.45
N CYS A 479 -10.49 -13.70 -28.41
CA CYS A 479 -11.91 -13.41 -28.33
C CYS A 479 -12.63 -14.57 -27.63
N PRO A 480 -13.19 -14.41 -26.43
CA PRO A 480 -13.73 -15.54 -25.68
C PRO A 480 -14.93 -16.19 -26.39
N ASP A 481 -14.89 -17.49 -26.59
CA ASP A 481 -15.98 -18.27 -27.18
C ASP A 481 -16.75 -19.02 -26.08
N TYR A 482 -18.04 -18.73 -25.96
CA TYR A 482 -18.95 -19.38 -25.01
C TYR A 482 -18.89 -20.91 -25.08
N SER A 483 -18.80 -21.48 -26.28
CA SER A 483 -18.84 -22.94 -26.49
C SER A 483 -17.58 -23.66 -26.02
N LEU A 484 -16.47 -22.93 -25.89
CA LEU A 484 -15.17 -23.45 -25.43
C LEU A 484 -14.92 -23.13 -23.95
N LEU A 485 -15.68 -22.18 -23.39
CA LEU A 485 -15.50 -21.66 -22.06
C LEU A 485 -15.71 -22.76 -21.00
N GLY A 486 -14.69 -22.99 -20.18
CA GLY A 486 -14.67 -24.06 -19.16
C GLY A 486 -14.37 -25.46 -19.72
N ALA A 487 -14.23 -25.62 -21.03
CA ALA A 487 -13.89 -26.90 -21.66
C ALA A 487 -12.38 -27.02 -21.96
N ILE A 488 -11.71 -25.93 -22.30
CA ILE A 488 -10.28 -25.91 -22.67
C ILE A 488 -9.50 -24.74 -22.04
N PRO A 489 -8.17 -24.82 -21.90
CA PRO A 489 -7.35 -23.74 -21.30
C PRO A 489 -7.35 -22.41 -22.06
N PHE A 490 -7.53 -22.43 -23.39
CA PHE A 490 -7.55 -21.24 -24.25
C PHE A 490 -8.88 -21.17 -25.01
N PRO A 491 -9.97 -20.71 -24.35
CA PRO A 491 -11.33 -20.75 -24.89
C PRO A 491 -11.60 -19.56 -25.82
N PHE A 492 -10.72 -19.35 -26.81
CA PHE A 492 -10.81 -18.22 -27.74
C PHE A 492 -11.26 -18.68 -29.13
N ASP A 493 -12.05 -17.85 -29.80
CA ASP A 493 -12.47 -18.05 -31.18
C ASP A 493 -11.24 -18.07 -32.09
N ASN A 494 -11.04 -19.20 -32.76
CA ASN A 494 -9.93 -19.44 -33.69
C ASN A 494 -10.29 -19.16 -35.15
N ASN A 495 -11.54 -18.78 -35.44
CA ASN A 495 -12.02 -18.45 -36.78
C ASN A 495 -11.69 -17.01 -37.19
N VAL A 496 -11.35 -16.15 -36.22
CA VAL A 496 -10.88 -14.79 -36.46
C VAL A 496 -9.37 -14.72 -36.27
N SER A 497 -8.65 -14.57 -37.39
CA SER A 497 -7.21 -14.34 -37.36
C SER A 497 -6.90 -12.91 -36.92
N ASN A 498 -5.89 -12.76 -36.05
CA ASN A 498 -5.38 -11.45 -35.66
C ASN A 498 -4.60 -10.75 -36.79
N PHE A 499 -4.13 -11.48 -37.80
CA PHE A 499 -3.65 -10.93 -39.08
C PHE A 499 -4.61 -11.28 -40.20
N GLN A 500 -5.08 -10.27 -40.96
CA GLN A 500 -6.00 -10.49 -42.08
C GLN A 500 -5.49 -9.79 -43.34
N GLN A 501 -5.53 -10.50 -44.46
CA GLN A 501 -5.37 -9.92 -45.80
C GLN A 501 -6.67 -9.28 -46.27
N ALA A 502 -7.17 -8.33 -45.47
CA ALA A 502 -8.34 -7.52 -45.76
C ALA A 502 -8.10 -6.09 -45.28
N ALA A 503 -8.65 -5.12 -46.00
CA ALA A 503 -8.67 -3.73 -45.55
C ALA A 503 -9.44 -3.62 -44.22
N PRO A 504 -9.10 -2.67 -43.32
CA PRO A 504 -9.75 -2.59 -42.01
C PRO A 504 -11.26 -2.39 -42.05
N SER A 505 -11.78 -1.74 -43.10
CA SER A 505 -13.22 -1.56 -43.31
C SER A 505 -13.98 -2.85 -43.66
N SER A 506 -13.28 -3.90 -44.09
CA SER A 506 -13.84 -5.21 -44.43
C SER A 506 -13.27 -6.35 -43.59
N ALA A 507 -12.50 -6.03 -42.54
CA ALA A 507 -11.93 -7.03 -41.64
C ALA A 507 -13.02 -7.72 -40.82
N SER A 508 -12.86 -9.02 -40.59
CA SER A 508 -13.77 -9.82 -39.78
C SER A 508 -13.42 -9.69 -38.30
N TYR A 509 -14.42 -9.61 -37.43
CA TYR A 509 -14.25 -9.56 -35.99
C TYR A 509 -15.38 -10.31 -35.29
N VAL A 510 -15.12 -10.79 -34.07
CA VAL A 510 -16.15 -11.33 -33.19
C VAL A 510 -16.87 -10.15 -32.53
N GLN A 511 -18.20 -10.22 -32.50
CA GLN A 511 -19.03 -9.16 -31.95
C GLN A 511 -19.63 -9.58 -30.60
N TYR A 512 -19.61 -8.62 -29.67
CA TYR A 512 -20.19 -8.72 -28.34
C TYR A 512 -21.09 -7.52 -28.04
N THR A 513 -21.94 -7.69 -27.05
CA THR A 513 -22.70 -6.61 -26.41
C THR A 513 -22.46 -6.64 -24.91
N PHE A 514 -22.61 -5.51 -24.23
CA PHE A 514 -22.48 -5.45 -22.77
C PHE A 514 -23.82 -5.04 -22.17
N ASP A 515 -24.38 -5.89 -21.33
CA ASP A 515 -25.59 -5.56 -20.58
C ASP A 515 -25.21 -4.79 -19.31
N SER A 516 -25.47 -3.48 -19.30
CA SER A 516 -25.18 -2.60 -18.16
C SER A 516 -26.12 -2.80 -16.96
N GLY A 517 -27.24 -3.53 -17.12
CA GLY A 517 -28.15 -3.86 -16.03
C GLY A 517 -27.67 -5.06 -15.21
N SER A 518 -27.08 -6.07 -15.86
CA SER A 518 -26.50 -7.25 -15.22
C SER A 518 -24.97 -7.25 -15.17
N MET A 519 -24.32 -6.24 -15.75
CA MET A 519 -22.88 -6.03 -15.81
C MET A 519 -22.14 -7.23 -16.42
N VAL A 520 -22.64 -7.74 -17.54
CA VAL A 520 -22.11 -8.95 -18.20
C VAL A 520 -21.86 -8.75 -19.68
N LEU A 521 -20.76 -9.33 -20.18
CA LEU A 521 -20.48 -9.43 -21.61
C LEU A 521 -21.28 -10.58 -22.22
N LEU A 522 -21.96 -10.29 -23.32
CA LEU A 522 -22.80 -11.22 -24.08
C LEU A 522 -22.22 -11.43 -25.48
N ASP A 523 -22.23 -12.68 -25.95
CA ASP A 523 -21.98 -12.98 -27.35
C ASP A 523 -23.17 -12.61 -28.27
N ASN A 524 -23.00 -12.83 -29.58
CA ASN A 524 -24.04 -12.57 -30.59
C ASN A 524 -25.34 -13.38 -30.40
N SER A 525 -25.32 -14.45 -29.60
CA SER A 525 -26.50 -15.23 -29.23
C SER A 525 -27.06 -14.86 -27.85
N SER A 526 -26.63 -13.71 -27.30
CA SER A 526 -27.00 -13.21 -25.97
C SER A 526 -26.63 -14.16 -24.82
N ARG A 527 -25.57 -14.96 -24.98
CA ARG A 527 -25.06 -15.84 -23.93
C ARG A 527 -23.98 -15.13 -23.12
N ALA A 528 -24.08 -15.21 -21.80
CA ALA A 528 -23.14 -14.61 -20.86
C ALA A 528 -21.77 -15.30 -20.90
N LEU A 529 -20.70 -14.51 -21.10
CA LEU A 529 -19.33 -15.02 -21.13
C LEU A 529 -18.71 -15.09 -19.74
N THR A 530 -19.35 -15.80 -18.83
CA THR A 530 -18.87 -15.96 -17.46
C THR A 530 -18.50 -17.41 -17.17
N THR A 531 -17.48 -17.63 -16.34
CA THR A 531 -17.09 -18.97 -15.90
C THR A 531 -16.58 -18.97 -14.47
N ALA A 532 -16.84 -20.07 -13.76
CA ALA A 532 -16.26 -20.37 -12.45
C ALA A 532 -15.31 -21.58 -12.53
N SER A 533 -14.85 -21.95 -13.72
CA SER A 533 -13.96 -23.10 -13.92
C SER A 533 -12.58 -22.85 -13.32
N THR A 534 -12.07 -23.83 -12.59
CA THR A 534 -10.70 -23.84 -12.06
C THR A 534 -9.62 -24.04 -13.13
N LEU A 535 -10.01 -24.24 -14.40
CA LEU A 535 -9.08 -24.15 -15.53
C LEU A 535 -8.47 -22.75 -15.66
N TYR A 536 -9.15 -21.72 -15.13
CA TYR A 536 -8.73 -20.32 -15.21
C TYR A 536 -8.45 -19.76 -13.81
N ASN A 537 -7.65 -20.46 -13.00
CA ASN A 537 -7.34 -20.05 -11.62
C ASN A 537 -6.75 -18.63 -11.50
N TRP A 538 -6.14 -18.10 -12.56
CA TRP A 538 -5.63 -16.72 -12.61
C TRP A 538 -6.59 -15.72 -13.27
N GLY A 539 -7.82 -16.16 -13.59
CA GLY A 539 -8.76 -15.44 -14.43
C GLY A 539 -8.53 -15.70 -15.92
N LEU A 540 -9.60 -15.56 -16.70
CA LEU A 540 -9.57 -15.49 -18.16
C LEU A 540 -9.79 -14.04 -18.56
N MET A 541 -8.86 -13.49 -19.35
CA MET A 541 -8.97 -12.15 -19.92
C MET A 541 -9.14 -12.22 -21.45
N SER A 542 -10.05 -11.41 -21.98
CA SER A 542 -10.19 -11.24 -23.43
C SER A 542 -9.03 -10.42 -24.02
N GLY A 543 -8.89 -10.47 -25.34
CA GLY A 543 -8.22 -9.40 -26.08
C GLY A 543 -9.02 -8.08 -26.08
N PRO A 544 -8.55 -7.06 -26.80
CA PRO A 544 -9.22 -5.77 -26.88
C PRO A 544 -10.62 -5.88 -27.45
N LEU A 545 -11.57 -5.32 -26.72
CA LEU A 545 -12.96 -5.11 -27.09
C LEU A 545 -13.13 -3.63 -27.41
N PHE A 546 -13.59 -3.26 -28.60
CA PHE A 546 -13.65 -1.86 -29.01
C PHE A 546 -14.88 -1.55 -29.87
N ASP A 547 -15.27 -0.27 -29.91
CA ASP A 547 -16.34 0.19 -30.80
C ASP A 547 -15.88 0.09 -32.27
N PRO A 548 -16.52 -0.72 -33.14
CA PRO A 548 -16.09 -0.93 -34.53
C PRO A 548 -16.45 0.23 -35.47
N THR A 549 -16.26 1.47 -35.03
CA THR A 549 -16.36 2.65 -35.91
C THR A 549 -15.30 2.60 -37.00
N SER A 550 -15.57 3.22 -38.15
CA SER A 550 -14.57 3.33 -39.23
C SER A 550 -13.28 4.00 -38.74
N ALA A 551 -13.36 4.95 -37.81
CA ALA A 551 -12.18 5.60 -37.24
C ALA A 551 -11.31 4.62 -36.44
N ASN A 552 -11.94 3.79 -35.58
CA ASN A 552 -11.22 2.78 -34.81
C ASN A 552 -10.65 1.69 -35.71
N LEU A 553 -11.45 1.15 -36.64
CA LEU A 553 -10.97 0.13 -37.59
C LEU A 553 -9.75 0.60 -38.38
N ASN A 554 -9.75 1.84 -38.87
CA ASN A 554 -8.60 2.38 -39.60
C ASN A 554 -7.29 2.41 -38.79
N LEU A 555 -7.37 2.49 -37.45
CA LEU A 555 -6.20 2.43 -36.56
C LEU A 555 -5.59 1.02 -36.45
N LEU A 556 -6.27 -0.01 -36.96
CA LEU A 556 -5.80 -1.40 -36.96
C LEU A 556 -5.07 -1.79 -38.26
N ALA A 557 -4.85 -0.86 -39.18
CA ALA A 557 -4.04 -1.11 -40.37
C ALA A 557 -2.63 -1.60 -40.00
N CYS A 558 -2.10 -2.57 -40.75
CA CYS A 558 -0.74 -3.04 -40.54
C CYS A 558 0.28 -1.96 -40.94
N GLY A 559 1.09 -1.49 -40.01
CA GLY A 559 2.03 -0.38 -40.25
C GLY A 559 3.11 -0.63 -41.31
N TRP A 560 3.33 -1.89 -41.72
CA TRP A 560 4.24 -2.25 -42.79
C TRP A 560 3.58 -2.31 -44.18
N ASP A 561 2.25 -2.30 -44.26
CA ASP A 561 1.49 -2.39 -45.51
C ASP A 561 0.91 -1.02 -45.91
N ASN A 562 1.59 -0.37 -46.85
CA ASN A 562 1.15 0.93 -47.38
C ASN A 562 0.01 0.80 -48.41
N THR A 563 -0.44 -0.41 -48.75
CA THR A 563 -1.53 -0.62 -49.72
C THR A 563 -2.93 -0.48 -49.10
N GLY A 564 -3.01 -0.53 -47.75
CA GLY A 564 -4.27 -0.44 -47.01
C GLY A 564 -5.14 -1.71 -47.10
N ASN A 565 -4.56 -2.85 -47.50
CA ASN A 565 -5.28 -4.10 -47.74
C ASN A 565 -5.06 -5.15 -46.64
N THR A 566 -4.40 -4.79 -45.54
CA THR A 566 -4.17 -5.68 -44.42
C THR A 566 -4.56 -5.06 -43.09
N THR A 567 -5.02 -5.92 -42.18
CA THR A 567 -5.46 -5.55 -40.83
C THR A 567 -4.72 -6.39 -39.80
N CYS A 568 -4.25 -5.71 -38.76
CA CYS A 568 -3.47 -6.27 -37.66
C CYS A 568 -4.22 -6.04 -36.35
N GLY A 569 -5.02 -7.01 -35.92
CA GLY A 569 -5.88 -6.95 -34.73
C GLY A 569 -5.15 -6.58 -33.45
N TRP A 570 -3.88 -6.96 -33.30
CA TRP A 570 -3.05 -6.57 -32.15
C TRP A 570 -2.83 -5.05 -32.05
N GLN A 571 -2.92 -4.31 -33.15
CA GLN A 571 -2.87 -2.84 -33.16
C GLN A 571 -4.02 -2.23 -32.36
N ALA A 572 -5.10 -2.97 -32.06
CA ALA A 572 -6.15 -2.50 -31.18
C ALA A 572 -5.62 -2.14 -29.78
N ARG A 573 -4.63 -2.87 -29.26
CA ARG A 573 -3.94 -2.52 -28.02
C ARG A 573 -3.20 -1.19 -28.22
N SER A 574 -2.29 -1.14 -29.19
CA SER A 574 -1.34 -0.02 -29.33
C SER A 574 -1.95 1.29 -29.82
N ASN A 575 -2.92 1.22 -30.74
CA ASN A 575 -3.35 2.37 -31.52
C ASN A 575 -4.71 2.95 -31.10
N LEU A 576 -5.56 2.19 -30.40
CA LEU A 576 -6.86 2.72 -29.98
C LEU A 576 -6.70 3.66 -28.79
N PRO A 577 -7.42 4.80 -28.78
CA PRO A 577 -7.43 5.71 -27.62
C PRO A 577 -8.16 5.08 -26.43
N VAL A 578 -9.17 4.26 -26.69
CA VAL A 578 -9.94 3.53 -25.69
C VAL A 578 -10.23 2.13 -26.23
N TYR A 579 -10.03 1.11 -25.39
CA TYR A 579 -10.56 -0.23 -25.58
C TYR A 579 -11.01 -0.81 -24.24
N TYR A 580 -11.61 -1.99 -24.27
CA TYR A 580 -12.06 -2.70 -23.09
C TYR A 580 -11.49 -4.12 -23.06
N THR A 581 -11.42 -4.71 -21.89
CA THR A 581 -11.14 -6.14 -21.72
C THR A 581 -12.14 -6.74 -20.77
N TRP A 582 -12.56 -7.96 -21.03
CA TRP A 582 -13.44 -8.73 -20.16
C TRP A 582 -12.63 -9.71 -19.34
N GLU A 583 -12.85 -9.71 -18.03
CA GLU A 583 -12.25 -10.64 -17.08
C GLU A 583 -13.34 -11.52 -16.44
N THR A 584 -13.12 -12.83 -16.37
CA THR A 584 -14.01 -13.78 -15.67
C THR A 584 -13.22 -14.94 -15.08
N GLY A 585 -13.72 -15.61 -14.05
CA GLY A 585 -13.01 -16.70 -13.40
C GLY A 585 -13.61 -17.15 -12.06
N PRO A 586 -12.99 -18.18 -11.43
CA PRO A 586 -13.50 -18.77 -10.21
C PRO A 586 -13.40 -17.84 -9.00
N ASN A 587 -12.47 -16.89 -8.99
CA ASN A 587 -12.13 -16.11 -7.81
C ASN A 587 -12.97 -14.83 -7.65
N THR A 588 -13.05 -14.30 -6.43
CA THR A 588 -13.77 -13.06 -6.12
C THR A 588 -13.21 -11.86 -6.88
N TRP A 589 -11.89 -11.76 -7.04
CA TRP A 589 -11.27 -10.68 -7.82
C TRP A 589 -11.60 -10.73 -9.32
N ASN A 590 -12.04 -11.88 -9.85
CA ASN A 590 -12.46 -11.98 -11.25
C ASN A 590 -13.91 -11.50 -11.47
N ARG A 591 -14.68 -11.29 -10.40
CA ARG A 591 -16.11 -11.00 -10.45
C ARG A 591 -16.36 -9.51 -10.21
N PHE A 592 -17.53 -9.04 -10.62
CA PHE A 592 -18.00 -7.69 -10.33
C PHE A 592 -19.07 -7.73 -9.24
N VAL A 593 -18.98 -6.84 -8.25
CA VAL A 593 -19.99 -6.68 -7.21
C VAL A 593 -20.39 -5.21 -7.13
N ALA A 594 -21.69 -4.95 -7.17
CA ALA A 594 -22.24 -3.61 -6.99
C ALA A 594 -23.42 -3.62 -6.03
N LEU A 595 -23.71 -2.44 -5.47
CA LEU A 595 -24.88 -2.21 -4.63
C LEU A 595 -25.91 -1.37 -5.38
N ARG A 596 -27.19 -1.64 -5.14
CA ARG A 596 -28.29 -0.84 -5.69
C ARG A 596 -29.39 -0.60 -4.66
N SER A 597 -30.04 0.55 -4.76
CA SER A 597 -31.29 0.86 -4.09
C SER A 597 -32.39 0.97 -5.16
N GLY A 598 -33.31 0.01 -5.18
CA GLY A 598 -34.24 -0.15 -6.30
C GLY A 598 -33.48 -0.42 -7.61
N SER A 599 -33.69 0.43 -8.62
CA SER A 599 -33.00 0.36 -9.92
C SER A 599 -31.72 1.20 -9.98
N THR A 600 -31.39 1.96 -8.94
CA THR A 600 -30.25 2.87 -8.93
C THR A 600 -29.05 2.21 -8.29
N PHE A 601 -27.99 2.05 -9.07
CA PHE A 601 -26.71 1.56 -8.57
C PHE A 601 -25.95 2.65 -7.82
N LEU A 602 -25.19 2.23 -6.81
CA LEU A 602 -24.15 3.05 -6.21
C LEU A 602 -22.89 2.99 -7.06
N SER A 603 -22.21 4.13 -7.17
CA SER A 603 -20.89 4.23 -7.78
C SER A 603 -19.89 4.57 -6.69
N PHE A 604 -18.68 4.06 -6.85
CA PHE A 604 -17.52 4.42 -6.06
C PHE A 604 -16.50 5.07 -6.99
N ASP A 605 -15.77 6.06 -6.50
CA ASP A 605 -14.75 6.71 -7.31
C ASP A 605 -13.56 5.76 -7.52
N PRO A 606 -13.09 5.55 -8.76
CA PRO A 606 -11.83 4.87 -9.01
C PRO A 606 -10.67 5.70 -8.45
N PRO A 607 -9.53 5.08 -8.12
CA PRO A 607 -8.31 5.83 -7.87
C PRO A 607 -7.96 6.76 -9.04
N LEU A 608 -7.46 7.95 -8.71
CA LEU A 608 -7.02 8.91 -9.71
C LEU A 608 -5.60 8.59 -10.15
N GLN A 609 -5.39 8.45 -11.46
CA GLN A 609 -4.05 8.36 -12.01
C GLN A 609 -3.48 9.77 -12.19
N MET A 610 -2.43 10.09 -11.44
CA MET A 610 -1.80 11.39 -11.33
C MET A 610 -0.51 11.41 -12.16
N GLU A 611 -0.50 12.20 -13.23
CA GLU A 611 0.73 12.49 -13.97
C GLU A 611 1.62 13.42 -13.14
N TYR A 612 2.82 12.95 -12.82
CA TYR A 612 3.83 13.68 -12.06
C TYR A 612 5.15 13.68 -12.84
N THR A 613 5.76 14.85 -13.05
CA THR A 613 7.12 14.94 -13.57
C THR A 613 8.07 15.24 -12.43
N HIS A 614 9.02 14.35 -12.18
CA HIS A 614 10.00 14.54 -11.13
C HIS A 614 11.06 15.56 -11.55
N GLN A 615 11.31 16.55 -10.68
CA GLN A 615 12.24 17.64 -10.93
C GLN A 615 13.36 17.56 -9.90
N ASP A 616 14.50 17.01 -10.32
CA ASP A 616 15.69 16.83 -9.48
C ASP A 616 16.95 16.98 -10.34
N PRO A 617 17.40 18.22 -10.62
CA PRO A 617 18.51 18.47 -11.54
C PRO A 617 19.77 17.67 -11.18
N GLY A 618 20.18 16.76 -12.08
CA GLY A 618 21.33 15.87 -11.88
C GLY A 618 21.02 14.57 -11.15
N GLY A 619 19.79 14.39 -10.67
CA GLY A 619 19.29 13.16 -10.05
C GLY A 619 18.88 12.08 -11.06
N LYS A 620 18.72 10.85 -10.56
CA LYS A 620 18.38 9.64 -11.33
C LYS A 620 17.10 9.80 -12.16
N TYR A 621 16.09 10.47 -11.60
CA TYR A 621 14.75 10.59 -12.17
C TYR A 621 14.45 11.98 -12.75
N ASN A 622 15.46 12.79 -13.01
CA ASN A 622 15.25 14.14 -13.49
C ASN A 622 14.46 14.16 -14.82
N ASN A 623 13.33 14.89 -14.84
CA ASN A 623 12.38 14.95 -15.95
C ASN A 623 11.65 13.64 -16.30
N ALA A 624 11.80 12.59 -15.49
CA ALA A 624 11.02 11.37 -15.66
C ALA A 624 9.55 11.62 -15.28
N LYS A 625 8.64 11.03 -16.04
CA LYS A 625 7.19 11.09 -15.83
C LYS A 625 6.69 9.82 -15.15
N PHE A 626 5.94 10.01 -14.09
CA PHE A 626 5.28 8.98 -13.31
C PHE A 626 3.76 9.12 -13.47
N TYR A 627 3.07 7.99 -13.41
CA TYR A 627 1.62 7.91 -13.31
C TYR A 627 1.28 7.29 -11.96
N LEU A 628 1.31 8.13 -10.93
CA LEU A 628 1.08 7.72 -9.54
C LEU A 628 -0.41 7.48 -9.30
N GLU A 629 -0.77 6.48 -8.50
CA GLU A 629 -2.16 6.16 -8.20
C GLU A 629 -2.57 6.80 -6.88
N TYR A 630 -3.51 7.74 -6.91
CA TYR A 630 -4.10 8.34 -5.72
C TYR A 630 -5.40 7.62 -5.36
N ALA A 631 -5.39 6.89 -4.25
CA ALA A 631 -6.52 6.07 -3.80
C ALA A 631 -7.28 6.67 -2.60
N GLY A 632 -6.91 7.87 -2.17
CA GLY A 632 -7.57 8.62 -1.09
C GLY A 632 -6.58 9.45 -0.29
N PHE A 633 -7.07 10.29 0.61
CA PHE A 633 -6.21 11.21 1.35
C PHE A 633 -5.15 10.49 2.19
N GLY A 634 -3.87 10.74 1.89
CA GLY A 634 -2.74 10.04 2.50
C GLY A 634 -2.27 8.81 1.73
N ASP A 635 -2.90 8.46 0.61
CA ASP A 635 -2.63 7.26 -0.16
C ASP A 635 -2.26 7.57 -1.62
N LEU A 636 -0.96 7.65 -1.89
CA LEU A 636 -0.40 7.92 -3.22
C LEU A 636 0.70 6.90 -3.54
N HIS A 637 0.45 6.08 -4.56
CA HIS A 637 1.24 4.91 -4.93
C HIS A 637 2.04 5.10 -6.21
N GLY A 638 2.98 4.19 -6.45
CA GLY A 638 3.75 4.12 -7.70
C GLY A 638 5.11 4.81 -7.63
N ILE A 639 5.53 5.32 -6.48
CA ILE A 639 6.92 5.75 -6.27
C ILE A 639 7.79 4.48 -6.25
N PRO A 640 8.83 4.38 -7.11
CA PRO A 640 9.80 3.29 -7.05
C PRO A 640 10.43 3.19 -5.67
N GLY A 641 10.78 1.97 -5.29
CA GLY A 641 11.52 1.75 -4.05
C GLY A 641 12.91 1.21 -4.26
N MET A 642 13.67 1.25 -3.17
CA MET A 642 15.04 0.75 -3.09
C MET A 642 15.26 0.14 -1.71
N CYS A 643 16.30 -0.68 -1.56
CA CYS A 643 16.72 -1.14 -0.25
C CYS A 643 17.88 -0.33 0.30
N VAL A 644 17.87 -0.12 1.61
CA VAL A 644 18.97 0.49 2.36
C VAL A 644 19.38 -0.37 3.53
N ASN A 645 20.64 -0.24 3.93
CA ASN A 645 21.13 -0.81 5.17
C ASN A 645 20.89 0.16 6.33
N MET A 646 20.15 -0.25 7.36
CA MET A 646 19.82 0.57 8.54
C MET A 646 21.03 0.97 9.39
N ASP A 647 22.15 0.25 9.27
CA ASP A 647 23.37 0.54 10.00
C ASP A 647 24.18 1.66 9.34
N THR A 648 24.13 1.76 8.01
CA THR A 648 24.96 2.72 7.24
C THR A 648 24.16 3.81 6.54
N GLY A 649 22.86 3.60 6.34
CA GLY A 649 21.98 4.42 5.51
C GLY A 649 22.21 4.25 4.00
N ALA A 650 23.15 3.40 3.58
CA ALA A 650 23.52 3.26 2.17
C ALA A 650 22.54 2.37 1.40
N ALA A 651 22.35 2.71 0.11
CA ALA A 651 21.67 1.86 -0.87
C ALA A 651 22.35 0.48 -0.95
N THR A 652 21.55 -0.57 -1.09
CA THR A 652 22.04 -1.95 -1.12
C THR A 652 21.06 -2.87 -1.85
N ASP A 653 21.50 -4.09 -2.16
CA ASP A 653 20.71 -5.10 -2.84
C ASP A 653 19.61 -5.62 -1.91
N CYS A 654 18.35 -5.60 -2.39
CA CYS A 654 17.20 -6.08 -1.64
C CYS A 654 17.26 -7.57 -1.31
N ALA A 655 17.97 -8.38 -2.10
CA ALA A 655 18.15 -9.80 -1.84
C ALA A 655 18.99 -10.10 -0.59
N GLN A 656 19.69 -9.09 -0.04
CA GLN A 656 20.38 -9.18 1.25
C GLN A 656 19.42 -8.99 2.44
N GLY A 657 18.14 -8.74 2.18
CA GLY A 657 17.07 -8.67 3.18
C GLY A 657 16.65 -10.04 3.74
N GLY A 658 15.63 -10.02 4.60
CA GLY A 658 15.06 -11.20 5.25
C GLY A 658 15.10 -11.13 6.79
N PRO A 659 14.56 -12.14 7.48
CA PRO A 659 14.47 -12.14 8.94
C PRO A 659 15.83 -11.88 9.62
N GLY A 660 15.88 -10.86 10.47
CA GLY A 660 17.10 -10.48 11.22
C GLY A 660 18.10 -9.60 10.45
N SER A 661 17.91 -9.38 9.16
CA SER A 661 18.77 -8.51 8.32
C SER A 661 18.57 -7.02 8.65
N PRO A 662 19.62 -6.17 8.61
CA PRO A 662 19.48 -4.72 8.72
C PRO A 662 19.01 -4.05 7.40
N ILE A 663 18.69 -4.82 6.38
CA ILE A 663 18.31 -4.32 5.07
C ILE A 663 16.79 -4.12 5.04
N ARG A 664 16.35 -2.91 4.66
CA ARG A 664 14.94 -2.54 4.59
C ARG A 664 14.60 -1.85 3.29
N TRP A 665 13.34 -1.96 2.89
CA TRP A 665 12.82 -1.24 1.74
C TRP A 665 12.40 0.19 2.11
N VAL A 666 12.58 1.13 1.18
CA VAL A 666 12.12 2.52 1.28
C VAL A 666 11.68 3.06 -0.09
N PRO A 667 10.79 4.07 -0.13
CA PRO A 667 10.62 4.91 -1.31
C PRO A 667 11.94 5.55 -1.72
N GLU A 668 12.27 5.45 -3.01
CA GLU A 668 13.57 5.89 -3.55
C GLU A 668 13.69 7.42 -3.64
N PHE A 669 12.57 8.13 -3.76
CA PHE A 669 12.55 9.59 -3.68
C PHE A 669 11.34 10.12 -2.90
N THR A 670 11.46 11.35 -2.42
CA THR A 670 10.37 12.11 -1.83
C THR A 670 9.91 13.19 -2.81
N ILE A 671 8.61 13.31 -3.01
CA ILE A 671 8.01 14.37 -3.82
C ILE A 671 8.05 15.66 -2.98
N PRO A 672 8.66 16.75 -3.48
CA PRO A 672 8.69 18.02 -2.76
C PRO A 672 7.28 18.54 -2.48
N ASP A 673 7.04 19.02 -1.26
CA ASP A 673 5.78 19.65 -0.89
C ASP A 673 5.46 20.82 -1.85
N GLY A 674 4.22 20.86 -2.33
CA GLY A 674 3.73 21.86 -3.28
C GLY A 674 4.03 21.52 -4.74
N SER A 675 4.59 20.35 -5.03
CA SER A 675 4.71 19.84 -6.40
C SER A 675 3.34 19.74 -7.06
N THR A 676 3.31 19.94 -8.38
CA THR A 676 2.08 19.86 -9.18
C THR A 676 1.93 18.50 -9.83
N MET A 677 0.71 18.00 -9.87
CA MET A 677 0.31 16.81 -10.62
C MET A 677 -0.91 17.12 -11.48
N THR A 678 -1.16 16.32 -12.51
CA THR A 678 -2.36 16.46 -13.33
C THR A 678 -3.12 15.16 -13.46
N SER A 679 -4.45 15.24 -13.43
CA SER A 679 -5.34 14.11 -13.72
C SER A 679 -6.61 14.63 -14.37
N GLY A 680 -7.10 13.97 -15.44
CA GLY A 680 -8.32 14.40 -16.13
C GLY A 680 -8.30 15.84 -16.70
N GLY A 681 -7.12 16.46 -16.85
CA GLY A 681 -6.96 17.86 -17.23
C GLY A 681 -7.00 18.86 -16.07
N ALA A 682 -7.32 18.41 -14.85
CA ALA A 682 -7.21 19.21 -13.64
C ALA A 682 -5.77 19.21 -13.09
N THR A 683 -5.42 20.26 -12.34
CA THR A 683 -4.13 20.40 -11.64
C THR A 683 -4.34 20.24 -10.14
N TYR A 684 -3.43 19.52 -9.51
CA TYR A 684 -3.44 19.22 -8.08
C TYR A 684 -2.09 19.54 -7.45
N TYR A 685 -2.11 19.80 -6.15
CA TYR A 685 -0.92 19.95 -5.31
C TYR A 685 -0.74 18.76 -4.40
N VAL A 686 0.50 18.41 -4.10
CA VAL A 686 0.82 17.29 -3.21
C VAL A 686 1.64 17.75 -2.01
N LYS A 687 1.40 17.12 -0.86
CA LYS A 687 2.16 17.37 0.38
C LYS A 687 2.45 16.06 1.09
N SER A 688 3.68 15.86 1.52
CA SER A 688 4.04 14.76 2.41
C SER A 688 3.30 14.89 3.74
N LEU A 689 2.53 13.88 4.12
CA LEU A 689 1.86 13.81 5.43
C LEU A 689 2.69 13.06 6.45
N GLU A 690 3.52 12.13 6.00
CA GLU A 690 4.35 11.31 6.86
C GLU A 690 5.71 11.10 6.22
N LYS A 691 6.75 11.49 6.94
CA LYS A 691 8.15 11.39 6.50
C LYS A 691 8.97 10.62 7.51
N GLU A 692 9.68 9.64 7.02
CA GLU A 692 10.77 9.01 7.72
C GLU A 692 12.06 9.79 7.49
N GLN A 693 12.81 9.97 8.56
CA GLN A 693 14.19 10.44 8.53
C GLN A 693 15.14 9.36 9.02
N ARG A 694 16.22 9.15 8.27
CA ARG A 694 17.30 8.22 8.60
C ARG A 694 18.57 9.01 8.80
N MET A 695 19.15 8.90 9.99
CA MET A 695 20.40 9.58 10.30
C MET A 695 21.55 8.96 9.51
N ARG A 696 22.47 9.79 9.02
CA ARG A 696 23.65 9.29 8.29
C ARG A 696 24.74 8.83 9.24
N ALA A 697 25.35 7.69 8.94
CA ALA A 697 26.51 7.23 9.67
C ALA A 697 27.73 8.14 9.46
N VAL A 698 28.42 8.45 10.54
CA VAL A 698 29.65 9.26 10.57
C VAL A 698 30.75 8.53 11.35
N SER A 699 31.98 9.03 11.25
CA SER A 699 33.11 8.49 12.02
C SER A 699 32.79 8.43 13.52
N ALA A 700 33.19 7.35 14.19
CA ALA A 700 33.00 7.16 15.62
C ALA A 700 33.58 8.31 16.48
N SER A 701 34.58 9.04 15.97
CA SER A 701 35.18 10.21 16.62
C SER A 701 34.17 11.31 16.96
N TYR A 702 33.09 11.46 16.18
CA TYR A 702 32.05 12.47 16.42
C TYR A 702 31.20 12.17 17.66
N CYS A 703 31.09 10.90 18.05
CA CYS A 703 30.38 10.46 19.25
C CYS A 703 31.29 10.34 20.49
N SER A 704 32.53 10.84 20.44
CA SER A 704 33.47 10.73 21.57
C SER A 704 33.00 11.40 22.87
N ALA A 705 32.08 12.36 22.78
CA ALA A 705 31.45 13.03 23.93
C ALA A 705 30.15 12.36 24.40
N LEU A 706 29.65 11.33 23.70
CA LEU A 706 28.49 10.56 24.13
C LEU A 706 28.95 9.38 24.98
N ASP A 707 28.40 9.29 26.20
CA ASP A 707 28.70 8.22 27.15
C ASP A 707 27.43 7.39 27.41
N ILE A 708 27.54 6.07 27.26
CA ILE A 708 26.46 5.13 27.58
C ILE A 708 26.48 4.69 29.06
N THR A 709 27.58 4.94 29.76
CA THR A 709 27.81 4.50 31.15
C THR A 709 26.72 4.98 32.12
N PRO A 710 26.21 6.23 32.05
CA PRO A 710 25.11 6.67 32.91
C PRO A 710 23.85 5.81 32.77
N TYR A 711 23.61 5.27 31.57
CA TYR A 711 22.44 4.45 31.26
C TYR A 711 22.67 2.96 31.57
N ALA A 712 23.89 2.56 31.91
CA ALA A 712 24.20 1.20 32.35
C ALA A 712 23.44 0.81 33.64
N ALA A 713 23.04 1.79 34.45
CA ALA A 713 22.22 1.58 35.64
C ALA A 713 20.72 1.47 35.34
N LEU A 714 20.24 1.86 34.14
CA LEU A 714 18.84 1.68 33.76
C LEU A 714 18.51 0.18 33.75
N THR A 715 17.46 -0.16 34.49
CA THR A 715 16.92 -1.52 34.57
C THR A 715 15.85 -1.68 33.52
N LEU A 716 16.01 -2.68 32.65
CA LEU A 716 14.98 -3.05 31.69
C LEU A 716 13.75 -3.58 32.45
N PRO A 717 12.53 -3.17 32.08
CA PRO A 717 11.32 -3.64 32.75
C PRO A 717 11.12 -5.15 32.60
N ASP A 718 10.39 -5.73 33.54
CA ASP A 718 9.97 -7.12 33.53
C ASP A 718 8.53 -7.26 34.04
N LEU A 719 8.07 -8.50 34.20
CA LEU A 719 6.71 -8.83 34.66
C LEU A 719 6.35 -8.24 36.03
N SER A 720 7.32 -7.84 36.86
CA SER A 720 7.03 -7.18 38.14
C SER A 720 6.43 -5.78 37.97
N GLU A 721 6.64 -5.13 36.83
CA GLU A 721 6.06 -3.83 36.51
C GLU A 721 4.65 -3.95 35.86
N PHE A 722 4.22 -5.16 35.48
CA PHE A 722 2.93 -5.43 34.87
C PHE A 722 1.81 -5.57 35.90
N THR A 723 0.70 -4.87 35.66
CA THR A 723 -0.55 -4.99 36.43
C THR A 723 -1.63 -5.63 35.57
N ASP A 724 -2.13 -6.80 35.97
CA ASP A 724 -3.04 -7.59 35.15
C ASP A 724 -4.40 -6.89 34.91
N PRO A 725 -4.74 -6.51 33.67
CA PRO A 725 -5.99 -5.80 33.37
C PRO A 725 -7.23 -6.70 33.43
N THR A 726 -7.10 -8.01 33.68
CA THR A 726 -8.25 -8.92 33.81
C THR A 726 -8.54 -9.34 35.23
N THR A 727 -7.61 -9.18 36.17
CA THR A 727 -7.78 -9.63 37.57
C THR A 727 -7.32 -8.61 38.61
N GLY A 728 -7.73 -8.80 39.87
CA GLY A 728 -7.31 -7.95 40.99
C GLY A 728 -7.67 -6.46 40.82
N SER A 729 -6.83 -5.57 41.36
CA SER A 729 -6.97 -4.10 41.25
C SER A 729 -6.70 -3.58 39.83
N GLY A 730 -6.06 -4.39 38.99
CA GLY A 730 -5.84 -4.10 37.59
C GLY A 730 -7.08 -4.28 36.72
N SER A 731 -8.00 -5.16 37.12
CA SER A 731 -9.17 -5.55 36.32
C SER A 731 -9.97 -4.37 35.77
N ILE A 732 -10.32 -4.45 34.47
CA ILE A 732 -11.23 -3.51 33.81
C ILE A 732 -12.70 -3.97 33.85
N GLY A 733 -12.94 -5.20 34.31
CA GLY A 733 -14.28 -5.82 34.36
C GLY A 733 -14.73 -6.44 33.04
N SER A 734 -15.97 -6.91 33.02
CA SER A 734 -16.62 -7.43 31.81
C SER A 734 -16.85 -6.31 30.79
N GLU A 735 -16.77 -6.66 29.50
CA GLU A 735 -17.10 -5.74 28.43
C GLU A 735 -18.52 -5.16 28.59
N PRO A 736 -18.69 -3.84 28.61
CA PRO A 736 -20.00 -3.23 28.75
C PRO A 736 -20.81 -3.41 27.46
N PRO A 737 -22.13 -3.66 27.53
CA PRO A 737 -22.96 -3.70 26.34
C PRO A 737 -23.07 -2.28 25.74
N VAL A 738 -22.51 -2.09 24.55
CA VAL A 738 -22.66 -0.84 23.78
C VAL A 738 -23.60 -1.08 22.60
N SER A 739 -24.81 -0.51 22.69
CA SER A 739 -25.79 -0.53 21.61
C SER A 739 -25.53 0.59 20.61
N GLY A 740 -25.73 0.32 19.33
CA GLY A 740 -25.63 1.32 18.26
C GLY A 740 -24.25 1.41 17.60
N ALA A 741 -24.12 2.48 16.83
CA ALA A 741 -23.00 2.85 15.99
C ALA A 741 -21.68 3.17 16.75
N PRO A 742 -20.50 2.90 16.18
CA PRO A 742 -19.25 3.54 16.58
C PRO A 742 -19.37 5.07 16.70
N ALA A 743 -18.85 5.63 17.78
CA ALA A 743 -18.77 7.07 18.01
C ALA A 743 -17.53 7.69 17.34
N VAL A 744 -16.56 6.85 16.96
CA VAL A 744 -15.27 7.25 16.39
C VAL A 744 -14.87 6.27 15.30
N ILE A 745 -14.42 6.78 14.14
CA ILE A 745 -13.95 5.96 13.01
C ILE A 745 -12.66 6.57 12.49
N GLY A 746 -11.56 5.80 12.51
CA GLY A 746 -10.25 6.25 12.03
C GLY A 746 -9.77 7.56 12.69
N GLY A 747 -10.11 7.80 13.96
CA GLY A 747 -9.80 9.04 14.68
C GLY A 747 -10.79 10.20 14.49
N VAL A 748 -11.82 10.04 13.67
CA VAL A 748 -12.83 11.06 13.39
C VAL A 748 -14.08 10.82 14.24
N LEU A 749 -14.50 11.84 15.00
CA LEU A 749 -15.77 11.82 15.74
C LEU A 749 -16.95 11.79 14.76
N GLN A 750 -17.95 10.96 15.05
CA GLN A 750 -19.14 10.77 14.20
C GLN A 750 -20.33 11.60 14.67
#